data_AF-R6K4E4-F1
#
_entry.id   AF-R6K4E4-F1
#
_cell.length_a   1.000
_cell.length_b   1.000
_cell.length_c   1.000
_cell.angle_alpha   90.00
_cell.angle_beta   90.00
_cell.angle_gamma   90.00
#
_symmetry.space_group_name_H-M   'P 1'
#
loop_
_entity.id
_entity.type
_entity.pdbx_description
1 polymer ?
#
loop_
_entity_poly.entity_id
_entity_poly.type
_entity_poly.pdbx_seq_one_letter_code
_entity_poly.pdbx_strand_id
1 'polypeptide(L)'
;MKKIKGHIKKSYYVYALLAVIIAGCVAAGGYIKNIHADDQNYVVADEVVINGKTYTSSNKMNILMIAPHEAYDEIGILMGDSEGAIKFTDLMAKAPSDITDGTFRDNVIKYQTFTNNNGLLMNTPYRIGYKFPDGTITENISTISSADIKTKLNGKWSNLKVVITKDGKEIPYRNIFGAMIFDNYDMDNKMNLSVKKLADVTMSDLKNADLVYISGHSHNTFGIDIYNYIHNSSVGAWSYLRNNDCGDFDADEALYLLLSYAKGEKKVIFDSTARQDGDNGMNLNKIGILFTAIDPDVLISDFAKVKEDNGNYYGTKGSIRIENNQIHLYYKRTNDEIKFSANMFLNYGNNFAVSTQDRDGESYATRVQDYKDGYPCYADSGYPYYNSNAIGKYFVNPSLFVFDGSNSMTSSFTSDKVNTTDGSGRDYKGTTFDDAYNKNGSNGELHPADAIEYILGVYTNTNINSIKVLEIEPAGFSRYNNDDGKKAIASWFGIAAKQYNDIKSNITVDCYSMTAFDGLNKDIRSDYDVVIVGAYDYDRFNTDIYKTPYDAEMKLNDYTLTGNDITHKAYEKLYQYVVVGMPLVLDDGIYYNLESVVDGDCTNLKDVQAVSLKKRLVSEISYAKSNIVHVNTRGSEAYKLISKTLYYVDKPYVNIGPSIGGSRISDYSEKSLSNGNLSADGTVANTSLPDMHFTGSLSGNGSYRVKIYVDRNNDSIFAENYSGEKNELIYYEKSGSGAATDANGNILGVLVNGGSFDVAIPLPKTLRGYIKWRVEVTDVTTGAVKNSEGAFAISAGTATKTIKVLQVENDSETAHINLTGDAFTNTFERTTSVTGLSVDIVKVKKSGLNKEIEENSDYLNQFSMIVLGFSDNYGNDSSDSSKNLSDKANDALYEYIEAGNSVLYTHDSMSYKKGSSSSAASNENEINSFTRKFKDVIGMKSGFSLTDVLKLKLDSYKSGKKTLYYSIYDGISATGSTRVTNRVKQLNSGQITEYPYTLSSTPVISVSDTHAQYYQLDLEAKQDAEDVVVWYTLAGNGGESAKYFDYTGQDAVNNYYAYSIGNVTYTSAGHSMIDSEGDEMELFVNTFVRALLAGNNAPQVEYEDAEQIDGNNYAIYYRQRPNTDSLTIKYTVTDADIISNAGQVKESYLYWDRDGDGVYTEGTDLRIGYLDRDGNVFTEKLSNGGVYCGRLYSLTLWDTRGVCSSNMTADVLSEMKDKMANGTLTLGIVAIDGSKAIGYASLQIAYRPLFNLN
;
A
#
# COMPACT_ATOMS: atom_id res chain seq x y z
N MET A 1 83.55 -21.32 -10.04
CA MET A 1 83.40 -22.72 -9.54
C MET A 1 83.36 -22.71 -8.00
N LYS A 2 83.07 -23.85 -7.32
CA LYS A 2 82.72 -23.94 -5.88
C LYS A 2 81.46 -23.15 -5.45
N LYS A 3 80.28 -23.54 -5.94
CA LYS A 3 78.97 -23.05 -5.44
C LYS A 3 77.85 -24.11 -5.50
N ILE A 4 78.17 -25.37 -5.21
CA ILE A 4 77.24 -26.53 -5.19
C ILE A 4 77.54 -27.39 -3.96
N LYS A 5 76.54 -28.12 -3.44
CA LYS A 5 76.50 -28.97 -2.22
C LYS A 5 76.09 -28.28 -0.89
N GLY A 6 75.00 -27.50 -0.93
CA GLY A 6 74.29 -27.05 0.28
C GLY A 6 72.77 -27.31 0.27
N HIS A 7 72.10 -27.19 -0.89
CA HIS A 7 70.63 -27.20 -0.98
C HIS A 7 69.96 -28.53 -1.40
N ILE A 8 70.72 -29.62 -1.56
CA ILE A 8 70.17 -30.92 -1.98
C ILE A 8 69.81 -31.77 -0.76
N LYS A 9 68.69 -31.44 -0.09
CA LYS A 9 67.95 -32.39 0.77
C LYS A 9 66.53 -31.97 1.21
N LYS A 10 66.14 -30.69 1.14
CA LYS A 10 64.74 -30.28 1.44
C LYS A 10 63.78 -30.33 0.24
N SER A 11 64.27 -30.18 -0.99
CA SER A 11 63.41 -30.12 -2.19
C SER A 11 62.66 -31.43 -2.49
N TYR A 12 63.21 -32.59 -2.09
CA TYR A 12 62.63 -33.90 -2.43
C TYR A 12 61.29 -34.17 -1.73
N TYR A 13 61.12 -33.68 -0.50
CA TYR A 13 59.83 -33.80 0.21
C TYR A 13 58.77 -32.86 -0.34
N VAL A 14 59.15 -31.64 -0.78
CA VAL A 14 58.19 -30.70 -1.39
C VAL A 14 57.68 -31.25 -2.72
N TYR A 15 58.56 -31.77 -3.59
CA TYR A 15 58.13 -32.38 -4.86
C TYR A 15 57.39 -33.71 -4.67
N ALA A 16 57.71 -34.52 -3.66
CA ALA A 16 56.93 -35.72 -3.35
C ALA A 16 55.52 -35.36 -2.84
N LEU A 17 55.38 -34.35 -1.98
CA LEU A 17 54.06 -33.92 -1.50
C LEU A 17 53.26 -33.24 -2.62
N LEU A 18 53.88 -32.42 -3.47
CA LEU A 18 53.21 -31.86 -4.66
C LEU A 18 52.78 -32.97 -5.62
N ALA A 19 53.61 -33.98 -5.86
CA ALA A 19 53.25 -35.11 -6.72
C ALA A 19 52.09 -35.94 -6.16
N VAL A 20 52.02 -36.15 -4.84
CA VAL A 20 50.91 -36.87 -4.20
C VAL A 20 49.63 -36.02 -4.12
N ILE A 21 49.74 -34.70 -3.90
CA ILE A 21 48.58 -33.79 -3.91
C ILE A 21 48.05 -33.62 -5.35
N ILE A 22 48.92 -33.43 -6.34
CA ILE A 22 48.52 -33.36 -7.75
C ILE A 22 47.96 -34.71 -8.21
N ALA A 23 48.55 -35.85 -7.83
CA ALA A 23 47.97 -37.16 -8.13
C ALA A 23 46.63 -37.40 -7.41
N GLY A 24 46.45 -36.90 -6.18
CA GLY A 24 45.18 -36.98 -5.46
C GLY A 24 44.08 -36.14 -6.12
N CYS A 25 44.38 -34.88 -6.45
CA CYS A 25 43.44 -34.00 -7.15
C CYS A 25 43.14 -34.48 -8.58
N VAL A 26 44.12 -35.04 -9.30
CA VAL A 26 43.92 -35.62 -10.64
C VAL A 26 43.23 -37.00 -10.59
N ALA A 27 43.34 -37.75 -9.48
CA ALA A 27 42.54 -38.96 -9.28
C ALA A 27 41.06 -38.65 -9.03
N ALA A 28 40.75 -37.54 -8.32
CA ALA A 28 39.38 -37.08 -8.12
C ALA A 28 38.78 -36.39 -9.36
N GLY A 29 39.58 -35.60 -10.10
CA GLY A 29 39.14 -34.90 -11.32
C GLY A 29 39.36 -35.67 -12.63
N GLY A 30 39.82 -36.93 -12.58
CA GLY A 30 40.39 -37.62 -13.74
C GLY A 30 39.42 -38.32 -14.69
N TYR A 31 38.19 -38.61 -14.26
CA TYR A 31 37.26 -39.49 -14.98
C TYR A 31 36.04 -38.80 -15.61
N ILE A 32 35.76 -37.54 -15.28
CA ILE A 32 34.65 -36.77 -15.88
C ILE A 32 35.16 -36.05 -17.13
N LYS A 33 35.20 -36.76 -18.27
CA LYS A 33 35.70 -36.20 -19.55
C LYS A 33 34.83 -36.42 -20.78
N ASN A 34 33.64 -37.02 -20.63
CA ASN A 34 32.79 -37.43 -21.76
C ASN A 34 31.66 -36.43 -22.11
N ILE A 35 31.44 -35.39 -21.28
CA ILE A 35 30.38 -34.37 -21.46
C ILE A 35 30.88 -33.04 -22.07
N HIS A 36 32.15 -32.66 -21.85
CA HIS A 36 32.55 -31.28 -22.10
C HIS A 36 32.59 -30.92 -23.59
N ALA A 37 31.79 -29.91 -23.95
CA ALA A 37 32.10 -28.97 -25.02
C ALA A 37 33.52 -28.40 -24.81
N ASP A 38 34.19 -28.01 -25.89
CA ASP A 38 35.58 -27.56 -25.80
C ASP A 38 35.67 -26.17 -25.13
N ASP A 39 36.69 -25.93 -24.28
CA ASP A 39 36.76 -24.84 -23.29
C ASP A 39 36.69 -23.41 -23.89
N GLN A 40 35.48 -22.97 -24.22
CA GLN A 40 35.12 -21.59 -24.56
C GLN A 40 34.95 -20.78 -23.28
N ASN A 41 35.54 -19.58 -23.21
CA ASN A 41 35.51 -18.72 -22.03
C ASN A 41 34.15 -18.02 -21.85
N TYR A 42 33.12 -18.77 -21.43
CA TYR A 42 31.86 -18.22 -20.97
C TYR A 42 31.99 -17.72 -19.52
N VAL A 43 31.45 -16.54 -19.24
CA VAL A 43 31.37 -16.00 -17.88
C VAL A 43 30.08 -16.49 -17.25
N VAL A 44 30.21 -17.28 -16.18
CA VAL A 44 29.13 -17.75 -15.31
C VAL A 44 29.16 -16.90 -14.05
N ALA A 45 28.02 -16.38 -13.60
CA ALA A 45 27.93 -15.63 -12.34
C ALA A 45 28.43 -16.49 -11.16
N ASP A 46 29.16 -15.91 -10.21
CA ASP A 46 29.60 -16.65 -9.01
C ASP A 46 28.42 -17.05 -8.09
N GLU A 47 27.39 -16.21 -8.08
CA GLU A 47 26.21 -16.29 -7.23
C GLU A 47 24.93 -15.96 -8.03
N VAL A 48 23.82 -16.61 -7.68
CA VAL A 48 22.46 -16.36 -8.23
C VAL A 48 21.49 -16.31 -7.06
N VAL A 49 20.47 -15.44 -7.09
CA VAL A 49 19.50 -15.30 -6.01
C VAL A 49 18.08 -15.57 -6.49
N ILE A 50 17.35 -16.43 -5.77
CA ILE A 50 15.99 -16.86 -6.11
C ILE A 50 15.19 -17.07 -4.80
N ASN A 51 14.02 -16.44 -4.66
CA ASN A 51 13.21 -16.42 -3.42
C ASN A 51 14.02 -15.98 -2.17
N GLY A 52 14.93 -15.02 -2.33
CA GLY A 52 15.86 -14.56 -1.28
C GLY A 52 17.05 -15.49 -0.98
N LYS A 53 17.04 -16.74 -1.44
CA LYS A 53 18.14 -17.71 -1.26
C LYS A 53 19.27 -17.45 -2.25
N THR A 54 20.52 -17.44 -1.77
CA THR A 54 21.72 -17.28 -2.62
C THR A 54 22.36 -18.64 -2.94
N TYR A 55 22.42 -18.98 -4.23
CA TYR A 55 23.03 -20.20 -4.74
C TYR A 55 24.42 -19.92 -5.31
N THR A 56 25.36 -20.82 -5.05
CA THR A 56 26.76 -20.76 -5.50
C THR A 56 27.27 -22.17 -5.82
N SER A 57 28.49 -22.32 -6.33
CA SER A 57 29.10 -23.65 -6.52
C SER A 57 29.30 -24.45 -5.23
N SER A 58 29.27 -23.78 -4.06
CA SER A 58 29.38 -24.41 -2.73
C SER A 58 28.05 -24.49 -1.97
N ASN A 59 27.09 -23.61 -2.27
CA ASN A 59 25.71 -23.67 -1.77
C ASN A 59 24.77 -23.94 -2.95
N LYS A 60 24.64 -25.22 -3.33
CA LYS A 60 23.85 -25.66 -4.48
C LYS A 60 22.35 -25.71 -4.15
N MET A 61 21.49 -25.42 -5.13
CA MET A 61 20.06 -25.70 -5.09
C MET A 61 19.85 -27.22 -5.03
N ASN A 62 19.12 -27.70 -4.02
CA ASN A 62 18.90 -29.13 -3.81
C ASN A 62 17.55 -29.56 -4.37
N ILE A 63 17.58 -30.47 -5.34
CA ILE A 63 16.42 -31.14 -5.90
C ILE A 63 16.29 -32.50 -5.22
N LEU A 64 15.21 -32.73 -4.48
CA LEU A 64 14.86 -34.03 -3.92
C LEU A 64 13.88 -34.74 -4.85
N MET A 65 14.33 -35.83 -5.45
CA MET A 65 13.57 -36.66 -6.37
C MET A 65 13.07 -37.92 -5.65
N ILE A 66 11.76 -38.11 -5.62
CA ILE A 66 11.08 -39.19 -4.91
C ILE A 66 10.48 -40.15 -5.94
N ALA A 67 11.06 -41.34 -6.05
CA ALA A 67 10.79 -42.29 -7.12
C ALA A 67 10.78 -43.75 -6.62
N PRO A 68 10.13 -44.70 -7.33
CA PRO A 68 10.05 -46.12 -6.91
C PRO A 68 11.43 -46.79 -6.74
N HIS A 69 12.42 -46.36 -7.53
CA HIS A 69 13.82 -46.76 -7.43
C HIS A 69 14.67 -45.62 -7.99
N GLU A 70 15.96 -45.61 -7.64
CA GLU A 70 16.98 -44.70 -8.19
C GLU A 70 17.04 -44.65 -9.73
N ALA A 71 16.48 -45.66 -10.40
CA ALA A 71 16.48 -45.88 -11.85
C ALA A 71 15.32 -45.22 -12.62
N TYR A 72 14.19 -44.96 -11.97
CA TYR A 72 12.88 -44.92 -12.66
C TYR A 72 12.35 -43.52 -12.97
N ASP A 73 13.19 -42.56 -13.37
CA ASP A 73 12.73 -41.17 -13.39
C ASP A 73 13.29 -40.25 -14.48
N GLU A 74 12.50 -39.22 -14.74
CA GLU A 74 12.68 -38.23 -15.80
C GLU A 74 13.76 -37.21 -15.46
N ILE A 75 13.72 -36.56 -14.28
CA ILE A 75 14.76 -35.59 -13.89
C ILE A 75 16.15 -36.24 -13.79
N GLY A 76 16.22 -37.50 -13.35
CA GLY A 76 17.49 -38.20 -13.13
C GLY A 76 18.39 -38.24 -14.37
N ILE A 77 17.85 -38.50 -15.56
CA ILE A 77 18.63 -38.48 -16.81
C ILE A 77 18.88 -37.07 -17.35
N LEU A 78 18.02 -36.10 -17.00
CA LEU A 78 18.19 -34.69 -17.37
C LEU A 78 19.31 -33.99 -16.57
N MET A 79 19.70 -34.52 -15.40
CA MET A 79 20.76 -33.97 -14.53
C MET A 79 22.21 -34.37 -14.95
N GLY A 80 22.36 -35.20 -15.98
CA GLY A 80 23.64 -35.51 -16.64
C GLY A 80 24.62 -36.39 -15.83
N ASP A 81 25.81 -36.68 -16.37
CA ASP A 81 26.79 -37.61 -15.74
C ASP A 81 27.25 -37.21 -14.32
N SER A 82 27.00 -35.97 -13.90
CA SER A 82 27.15 -35.52 -12.52
C SER A 82 26.31 -36.35 -11.54
N GLU A 83 25.03 -36.56 -11.82
CA GLU A 83 23.99 -36.80 -10.82
C GLU A 83 22.90 -37.76 -11.36
N GLY A 84 22.22 -38.54 -10.49
CA GLY A 84 21.28 -39.60 -10.92
C GLY A 84 21.94 -40.97 -11.25
N ALA A 85 21.14 -42.01 -11.53
CA ALA A 85 21.61 -43.41 -11.64
C ALA A 85 21.70 -43.98 -13.07
N ILE A 86 21.25 -43.25 -14.09
CA ILE A 86 21.39 -43.61 -15.51
C ILE A 86 22.34 -42.61 -16.17
N LYS A 87 23.64 -42.90 -16.07
CA LYS A 87 24.71 -42.03 -16.55
C LYS A 87 25.25 -42.48 -17.90
N PHE A 88 25.54 -41.53 -18.77
CA PHE A 88 26.25 -41.77 -20.02
C PHE A 88 27.69 -42.24 -19.76
N THR A 89 28.41 -41.73 -18.75
CA THR A 89 29.72 -42.28 -18.35
C THR A 89 29.65 -43.76 -18.01
N ASP A 90 28.62 -44.20 -17.29
CA ASP A 90 28.51 -45.56 -16.80
C ASP A 90 28.04 -46.52 -17.90
N LEU A 91 27.20 -46.03 -18.82
CA LEU A 91 26.94 -46.69 -20.10
C LEU A 91 28.24 -46.83 -20.91
N MET A 92 28.98 -45.74 -21.13
CA MET A 92 30.24 -45.74 -21.91
C MET A 92 31.35 -46.56 -21.24
N ALA A 93 31.30 -46.80 -19.92
CA ALA A 93 32.19 -47.72 -19.22
C ALA A 93 31.93 -49.21 -19.58
N LYS A 94 30.74 -49.55 -20.09
CA LYS A 94 30.41 -50.86 -20.67
C LYS A 94 30.80 -50.99 -22.15
N ALA A 95 31.35 -49.95 -22.78
CA ALA A 95 31.56 -49.93 -24.23
C ALA A 95 32.47 -51.09 -24.71
N PRO A 96 32.00 -51.91 -25.67
CA PRO A 96 32.75 -53.05 -26.17
C PRO A 96 33.95 -52.62 -27.04
N SER A 97 34.96 -53.48 -27.08
CA SER A 97 36.13 -53.28 -27.95
C SER A 97 35.82 -53.49 -29.44
N ASP A 98 34.74 -54.20 -29.77
CA ASP A 98 34.17 -54.22 -31.13
C ASP A 98 33.03 -53.21 -31.24
N ILE A 99 33.26 -52.19 -32.05
CA ILE A 99 32.30 -51.12 -32.38
C ILE A 99 31.12 -51.58 -33.26
N THR A 100 31.03 -52.88 -33.60
CA THR A 100 29.91 -53.47 -34.35
C THR A 100 28.89 -54.22 -33.48
N ASP A 101 29.06 -54.27 -32.15
CA ASP A 101 28.04 -54.80 -31.24
C ASP A 101 26.74 -53.96 -31.29
N GLY A 102 25.67 -54.60 -31.78
CA GLY A 102 24.33 -54.01 -31.82
C GLY A 102 23.77 -53.74 -30.43
N THR A 103 24.07 -54.58 -29.43
CA THR A 103 23.56 -54.45 -28.06
C THR A 103 23.98 -53.13 -27.42
N PHE A 104 25.25 -52.75 -27.60
CA PHE A 104 25.74 -51.47 -27.12
C PHE A 104 25.19 -50.28 -27.93
N ARG A 105 25.20 -50.37 -29.26
CA ARG A 105 24.63 -49.33 -30.15
C ARG A 105 23.16 -49.03 -29.82
N ASP A 106 22.37 -50.07 -29.57
CA ASP A 106 20.96 -49.95 -29.25
C ASP A 106 20.75 -49.31 -27.88
N ASN A 107 21.61 -49.56 -26.89
CA ASN A 107 21.55 -48.85 -25.61
C ASN A 107 21.95 -47.36 -25.74
N VAL A 108 22.89 -47.00 -26.62
CA VAL A 108 23.20 -45.59 -26.95
C VAL A 108 22.01 -44.91 -27.64
N ILE A 109 21.33 -45.59 -28.57
CA ILE A 109 20.08 -45.08 -29.20
C ILE A 109 18.96 -44.93 -28.17
N LYS A 110 18.80 -45.90 -27.28
CA LYS A 110 17.82 -45.86 -26.18
C LYS A 110 18.08 -44.69 -25.24
N TYR A 111 19.35 -44.38 -24.92
CA TYR A 111 19.71 -43.25 -24.06
C TYR A 111 19.27 -41.91 -24.69
N GLN A 112 19.62 -41.69 -25.97
CA GLN A 112 19.18 -40.48 -26.69
C GLN A 112 17.66 -40.41 -26.84
N THR A 113 16.99 -41.53 -27.12
CA THR A 113 15.53 -41.60 -27.27
C THR A 113 14.79 -41.38 -25.95
N PHE A 114 15.29 -41.91 -24.84
CA PHE A 114 14.69 -41.72 -23.51
C PHE A 114 14.85 -40.28 -23.04
N THR A 115 16.02 -39.67 -23.25
CA THR A 115 16.25 -38.26 -22.88
C THR A 115 15.47 -37.29 -23.78
N ASN A 116 15.50 -37.46 -25.11
CA ASN A 116 14.88 -36.50 -26.04
C ASN A 116 13.34 -36.61 -26.11
N ASN A 117 12.75 -37.71 -25.62
CA ASN A 117 11.30 -37.90 -25.52
C ASN A 117 10.79 -37.86 -24.06
N ASN A 118 11.61 -37.34 -23.14
CA ASN A 118 11.27 -37.10 -21.74
C ASN A 118 10.16 -36.05 -21.62
N GLY A 119 9.19 -36.24 -20.72
CA GLY A 119 8.00 -35.40 -20.65
C GLY A 119 8.31 -33.93 -20.36
N LEU A 120 9.28 -33.67 -19.50
CA LEU A 120 9.70 -32.30 -19.15
C LEU A 120 10.43 -31.58 -20.30
N LEU A 121 10.91 -32.30 -21.32
CA LEU A 121 11.55 -31.73 -22.52
C LEU A 121 10.63 -31.64 -23.74
N MET A 122 9.41 -32.18 -23.69
CA MET A 122 8.51 -32.12 -24.84
C MET A 122 8.19 -30.67 -25.23
N ASN A 123 8.11 -30.42 -26.54
CA ASN A 123 7.97 -29.12 -27.20
C ASN A 123 9.07 -28.06 -26.93
N THR A 124 9.98 -28.26 -25.97
CA THR A 124 11.14 -27.37 -25.75
C THR A 124 12.13 -27.39 -26.94
N PRO A 125 13.02 -26.39 -27.11
CA PRO A 125 14.11 -26.41 -28.09
C PRO A 125 15.35 -27.22 -27.65
N TYR A 126 15.35 -27.84 -26.46
CA TYR A 126 16.51 -28.45 -25.84
C TYR A 126 16.61 -29.96 -26.06
N ARG A 127 17.74 -30.46 -26.57
CA ARG A 127 17.97 -31.90 -26.82
C ARG A 127 19.36 -32.32 -26.33
N ILE A 128 19.58 -33.63 -26.21
CA ILE A 128 20.94 -34.19 -26.21
C ILE A 128 21.32 -34.66 -27.62
N GLY A 129 22.47 -34.18 -28.06
CA GLY A 129 23.15 -34.63 -29.27
C GLY A 129 24.39 -35.46 -28.93
N TYR A 130 24.94 -36.11 -29.95
CA TYR A 130 26.28 -36.70 -29.87
C TYR A 130 27.24 -36.00 -30.81
N LYS A 131 28.40 -35.60 -30.28
CA LYS A 131 29.48 -34.92 -31.01
C LYS A 131 30.59 -35.92 -31.32
N PHE A 132 30.90 -36.03 -32.61
CA PHE A 132 31.96 -36.90 -33.13
C PHE A 132 33.33 -36.17 -33.18
N PRO A 133 34.46 -36.90 -33.24
CA PRO A 133 35.80 -36.34 -33.39
C PRO A 133 36.03 -35.46 -34.63
N ASP A 134 35.17 -35.56 -35.64
CA ASP A 134 35.20 -34.69 -36.83
C ASP A 134 34.45 -33.36 -36.64
N GLY A 135 33.92 -33.12 -35.44
CA GLY A 135 33.12 -31.93 -35.09
C GLY A 135 31.64 -32.03 -35.45
N THR A 136 31.18 -33.10 -36.12
CA THR A 136 29.76 -33.29 -36.44
C THR A 136 28.95 -33.56 -35.18
N ILE A 137 27.77 -32.94 -35.07
CA ILE A 137 26.78 -33.23 -34.03
C ILE A 137 25.57 -33.94 -34.66
N THR A 138 24.95 -34.88 -33.93
CA THR A 138 23.66 -35.48 -34.30
C THR A 138 22.72 -35.59 -33.10
N GLU A 139 21.49 -35.10 -33.27
CA GLU A 139 20.39 -35.28 -32.30
C GLU A 139 19.61 -36.59 -32.52
N ASN A 140 19.98 -37.37 -33.54
CA ASN A 140 19.37 -38.68 -33.82
C ASN A 140 20.39 -39.66 -34.44
N ILE A 141 21.17 -40.33 -33.59
CA ILE A 141 22.19 -41.32 -33.99
C ILE A 141 21.59 -42.59 -34.62
N SER A 142 20.29 -42.87 -34.41
CA SER A 142 19.64 -44.05 -34.99
C SER A 142 19.64 -44.03 -36.52
N THR A 143 19.61 -42.83 -37.11
CA THR A 143 19.66 -42.58 -38.56
C THR A 143 21.03 -42.88 -39.19
N ILE A 144 22.09 -42.98 -38.38
CA ILE A 144 23.46 -43.19 -38.86
C ILE A 144 23.78 -44.69 -38.90
N SER A 145 24.33 -45.16 -40.02
CA SER A 145 24.69 -46.57 -40.18
C SER A 145 25.85 -46.96 -39.26
N SER A 146 25.92 -48.23 -38.86
CA SER A 146 27.02 -48.73 -38.03
C SER A 146 28.39 -48.60 -38.70
N ALA A 147 28.46 -48.55 -40.03
CA ALA A 147 29.69 -48.31 -40.78
C ALA A 147 30.14 -46.83 -40.70
N ASP A 148 29.20 -45.90 -40.78
CA ASP A 148 29.48 -44.47 -40.66
C ASP A 148 29.82 -44.08 -39.22
N ILE A 149 29.11 -44.64 -38.22
CA ILE A 149 29.44 -44.51 -36.79
C ILE A 149 30.88 -45.01 -36.55
N LYS A 150 31.22 -46.21 -37.03
CA LYS A 150 32.58 -46.79 -36.92
C LYS A 150 33.65 -45.89 -37.53
N THR A 151 33.34 -45.25 -38.66
CA THR A 151 34.25 -44.34 -39.38
C THR A 151 34.42 -43.03 -38.61
N LYS A 152 33.33 -42.32 -38.29
CA LYS A 152 33.35 -41.05 -37.55
C LYS A 152 34.03 -41.16 -36.18
N LEU A 153 33.86 -42.28 -35.50
CA LEU A 153 34.48 -42.55 -34.19
C LEU A 153 35.93 -43.03 -34.24
N ASN A 154 36.57 -43.09 -35.41
CA ASN A 154 37.92 -43.67 -35.56
C ASN A 154 38.03 -45.07 -34.90
N GLY A 155 36.97 -45.87 -34.98
CA GLY A 155 36.91 -47.23 -34.44
C GLY A 155 36.78 -47.37 -32.91
N LYS A 156 36.53 -46.30 -32.14
CA LYS A 156 36.38 -46.39 -30.66
C LYS A 156 35.16 -45.64 -30.13
N TRP A 157 34.30 -46.33 -29.39
CA TRP A 157 33.16 -45.72 -28.68
C TRP A 157 33.57 -44.58 -27.75
N SER A 158 34.70 -44.69 -27.04
CA SER A 158 35.25 -43.66 -26.14
C SER A 158 35.56 -42.29 -26.79
N ASN A 159 35.38 -42.17 -28.11
CA ASN A 159 35.54 -40.94 -28.86
C ASN A 159 34.20 -40.20 -29.09
N LEU A 160 33.06 -40.78 -28.68
CA LEU A 160 31.73 -40.16 -28.75
C LEU A 160 31.55 -39.27 -27.51
N LYS A 161 31.37 -37.96 -27.69
CA LYS A 161 30.91 -37.05 -26.62
C LYS A 161 29.39 -36.95 -26.65
N VAL A 162 28.75 -36.91 -25.48
CA VAL A 162 27.38 -36.37 -25.37
C VAL A 162 27.48 -34.86 -25.25
N VAL A 163 26.55 -34.13 -25.87
CA VAL A 163 26.47 -32.66 -25.82
C VAL A 163 25.01 -32.24 -25.65
N ILE A 164 24.78 -31.11 -24.99
CA ILE A 164 23.46 -30.49 -24.93
C ILE A 164 23.34 -29.54 -26.13
N THR A 165 22.18 -29.52 -26.76
CA THR A 165 21.87 -28.62 -27.88
C THR A 165 20.62 -27.79 -27.61
N LYS A 166 20.63 -26.55 -28.13
CA LYS A 166 19.45 -25.70 -28.33
C LYS A 166 19.35 -25.39 -29.82
N ASP A 167 18.22 -25.66 -30.45
CA ASP A 167 18.00 -25.44 -31.90
C ASP A 167 19.11 -26.05 -32.79
N GLY A 168 19.55 -27.27 -32.48
CA GLY A 168 20.62 -27.97 -33.23
C GLY A 168 22.05 -27.48 -32.96
N LYS A 169 22.26 -26.54 -32.03
CA LYS A 169 23.59 -25.96 -31.71
C LYS A 169 24.05 -26.36 -30.31
N GLU A 170 25.31 -26.76 -30.18
CA GLU A 170 25.97 -27.07 -28.91
C GLU A 170 25.91 -25.89 -27.93
N ILE A 171 25.48 -26.14 -26.69
CA ILE A 171 25.50 -25.17 -25.59
C ILE A 171 26.41 -25.65 -24.44
N PRO A 172 27.11 -24.76 -23.73
CA PRO A 172 28.12 -25.11 -22.71
C PRO A 172 27.55 -25.53 -21.33
N TYR A 173 26.24 -25.71 -21.20
CA TYR A 173 25.60 -26.09 -19.93
C TYR A 173 25.86 -27.58 -19.61
N ARG A 174 26.04 -27.97 -18.33
CA ARG A 174 26.38 -29.38 -17.95
C ARG A 174 25.22 -30.36 -17.90
N ASN A 175 24.02 -29.88 -17.58
CA ASN A 175 22.80 -30.68 -17.47
C ASN A 175 21.61 -30.03 -18.18
N ILE A 176 20.73 -30.83 -18.76
CA ILE A 176 19.68 -30.33 -19.65
C ILE A 176 18.45 -29.83 -18.87
N PHE A 177 18.26 -30.30 -17.64
CA PHE A 177 17.24 -29.78 -16.70
C PHE A 177 17.45 -28.30 -16.36
N GLY A 178 18.68 -27.89 -16.04
CA GLY A 178 18.99 -26.48 -15.76
C GLY A 178 18.96 -25.62 -17.03
N ALA A 179 19.50 -26.15 -18.14
CA ALA A 179 19.51 -25.45 -19.42
C ALA A 179 18.10 -25.04 -19.87
N MET A 180 17.10 -25.93 -19.71
CA MET A 180 15.72 -25.61 -20.10
C MET A 180 15.01 -24.62 -19.16
N ILE A 181 15.35 -24.61 -17.86
CA ILE A 181 14.64 -23.80 -16.83
C ILE A 181 15.16 -22.36 -16.76
N PHE A 182 16.47 -22.13 -16.87
CA PHE A 182 17.05 -20.82 -16.59
C PHE A 182 17.39 -20.00 -17.86
N ASP A 183 17.42 -20.63 -19.05
CA ASP A 183 17.85 -20.07 -20.35
C ASP A 183 19.12 -19.18 -20.32
N ASN A 184 20.02 -19.49 -19.39
CA ASN A 184 21.30 -18.83 -19.19
C ASN A 184 22.32 -19.84 -18.63
N TYR A 185 23.57 -19.44 -18.38
CA TYR A 185 24.61 -20.33 -17.84
C TYR A 185 24.86 -20.14 -16.33
N ASP A 186 24.14 -19.23 -15.68
CA ASP A 186 24.46 -18.78 -14.31
C ASP A 186 24.10 -19.81 -13.25
N MET A 187 23.20 -20.76 -13.53
CA MET A 187 22.95 -21.92 -12.65
C MET A 187 23.81 -23.16 -12.98
N ASP A 188 24.75 -23.07 -13.94
CA ASP A 188 25.69 -24.16 -14.20
C ASP A 188 26.53 -24.48 -12.96
N ASN A 189 26.63 -25.78 -12.66
CA ASN A 189 27.27 -26.32 -11.44
C ASN A 189 26.70 -25.77 -10.10
N LYS A 190 25.52 -25.13 -10.07
CA LYS A 190 24.84 -24.64 -8.85
C LYS A 190 23.64 -25.48 -8.39
N MET A 191 23.44 -26.67 -8.95
CA MET A 191 22.36 -27.59 -8.58
C MET A 191 22.89 -28.94 -8.08
N ASN A 192 22.09 -29.67 -7.30
CA ASN A 192 22.39 -30.98 -6.72
C ASN A 192 21.12 -31.85 -6.70
N LEU A 193 21.15 -33.05 -7.29
CA LEU A 193 20.07 -34.05 -7.21
C LEU A 193 20.30 -35.06 -6.07
N SER A 194 19.33 -35.19 -5.17
CA SER A 194 19.18 -36.30 -4.23
C SER A 194 18.03 -37.21 -4.70
N VAL A 195 18.20 -38.53 -4.64
CA VAL A 195 17.16 -39.49 -5.05
C VAL A 195 16.80 -40.40 -3.88
N LYS A 196 15.51 -40.55 -3.58
CA LYS A 196 14.97 -41.38 -2.48
C LYS A 196 13.74 -42.18 -2.92
N LYS A 197 13.49 -43.29 -2.23
CA LYS A 197 12.17 -43.95 -2.19
C LYS A 197 11.33 -43.34 -1.06
N LEU A 198 10.00 -43.49 -1.11
CA LEU A 198 9.07 -42.90 -0.13
C LEU A 198 9.49 -43.14 1.33
N ALA A 199 9.71 -44.39 1.73
CA ALA A 199 10.12 -44.72 3.10
C ALA A 199 11.59 -44.41 3.45
N ASP A 200 12.40 -43.97 2.47
CA ASP A 200 13.78 -43.52 2.66
C ASP A 200 13.90 -41.98 2.71
N VAL A 201 12.77 -41.25 2.55
CA VAL A 201 12.71 -39.78 2.73
C VAL A 201 12.68 -39.45 4.22
N THR A 202 13.59 -38.58 4.66
CA THR A 202 13.61 -38.06 6.03
C THR A 202 13.26 -36.58 6.07
N MET A 203 12.88 -36.11 7.25
CA MET A 203 12.72 -34.71 7.62
C MET A 203 13.95 -33.86 7.28
N SER A 204 15.15 -34.45 7.25
CA SER A 204 16.37 -33.75 6.83
C SER A 204 16.47 -33.60 5.31
N ASP A 205 16.01 -34.59 4.53
CA ASP A 205 15.97 -34.47 3.07
C ASP A 205 14.98 -33.38 2.66
N LEU A 206 13.76 -33.41 3.24
CA LEU A 206 12.72 -32.42 2.98
C LEU A 206 13.16 -31.00 3.40
N LYS A 207 13.82 -30.84 4.55
CA LYS A 207 14.33 -29.53 5.00
C LYS A 207 15.43 -28.98 4.10
N ASN A 208 16.33 -29.84 3.60
CA ASN A 208 17.43 -29.43 2.73
C ASN A 208 17.00 -29.18 1.27
N ALA A 209 15.89 -29.78 0.82
CA ALA A 209 15.37 -29.58 -0.54
C ALA A 209 14.85 -28.15 -0.80
N ASP A 210 15.16 -27.61 -1.96
CA ASP A 210 14.56 -26.37 -2.50
C ASP A 210 13.40 -26.70 -3.44
N LEU A 211 13.57 -27.77 -4.24
CA LEU A 211 12.59 -28.36 -5.14
C LEU A 211 12.37 -29.83 -4.76
N VAL A 212 11.12 -30.25 -4.64
CA VAL A 212 10.73 -31.65 -4.42
C VAL A 212 9.99 -32.16 -5.66
N TYR A 213 10.46 -33.24 -6.27
CA TYR A 213 9.83 -33.88 -7.41
C TYR A 213 9.32 -35.26 -7.01
N ILE A 214 8.07 -35.59 -7.36
CA ILE A 214 7.41 -36.86 -7.05
C ILE A 214 7.00 -37.54 -8.35
N SER A 215 7.60 -38.71 -8.61
CA SER A 215 7.40 -39.52 -9.82
C SER A 215 6.34 -40.61 -9.62
N GLY A 216 5.28 -40.63 -10.41
CA GLY A 216 4.18 -41.60 -10.27
C GLY A 216 4.39 -42.89 -11.08
N HIS A 217 5.17 -42.83 -12.17
CA HIS A 217 5.21 -43.91 -13.15
C HIS A 217 6.53 -44.02 -13.95
N SER A 218 6.91 -45.26 -14.29
CA SER A 218 8.10 -45.58 -15.10
C SER A 218 7.77 -45.69 -16.60
N HIS A 219 7.58 -44.55 -17.30
CA HIS A 219 7.01 -44.53 -18.65
C HIS A 219 7.82 -45.20 -19.77
N ASN A 220 9.10 -45.49 -19.57
CA ASN A 220 9.98 -45.88 -20.66
C ASN A 220 10.81 -47.12 -20.36
N THR A 221 10.51 -48.24 -21.03
CA THR A 221 11.30 -49.47 -20.97
C THR A 221 12.76 -49.28 -21.38
N PHE A 222 13.06 -48.25 -22.19
CA PHE A 222 14.44 -47.93 -22.55
C PHE A 222 15.29 -47.50 -21.35
N GLY A 223 14.74 -46.72 -20.41
CA GLY A 223 15.44 -46.37 -19.16
C GLY A 223 15.79 -47.61 -18.33
N ILE A 224 14.86 -48.56 -18.28
CA ILE A 224 14.99 -49.84 -17.56
C ILE A 224 16.04 -50.73 -18.22
N ASP A 225 16.02 -50.83 -19.56
CA ASP A 225 17.01 -51.58 -20.34
C ASP A 225 18.42 -51.02 -20.11
N ILE A 226 18.58 -49.69 -20.15
CA ILE A 226 19.87 -49.02 -19.90
C ILE A 226 20.32 -49.25 -18.44
N TYR A 227 19.43 -49.06 -17.45
CA TYR A 227 19.76 -49.27 -16.05
C TYR A 227 20.21 -50.71 -15.78
N ASN A 228 19.45 -51.70 -16.26
CA ASN A 228 19.81 -53.11 -16.15
C ASN A 228 21.13 -53.43 -16.88
N TYR A 229 21.39 -52.80 -18.03
CA TYR A 229 22.65 -52.94 -18.77
C TYR A 229 23.85 -52.29 -18.05
N ILE A 230 23.66 -51.16 -17.36
CA ILE A 230 24.70 -50.49 -16.56
C ILE A 230 24.97 -51.26 -15.25
N HIS A 231 23.95 -51.62 -14.50
CA HIS A 231 24.11 -52.16 -13.13
C HIS A 231 24.11 -53.69 -13.06
N ASN A 232 23.97 -54.39 -14.21
CA ASN A 232 23.81 -55.84 -14.32
C ASN A 232 22.60 -56.38 -13.51
N SER A 233 21.54 -55.57 -13.38
CA SER A 233 20.32 -55.88 -12.63
C SER A 233 19.22 -56.47 -13.52
N SER A 234 18.12 -56.91 -12.88
CA SER A 234 16.94 -57.49 -13.54
C SER A 234 15.64 -56.84 -13.06
N VAL A 235 15.63 -55.51 -12.93
CA VAL A 235 14.45 -54.78 -12.43
C VAL A 235 13.37 -54.73 -13.51
N GLY A 236 12.10 -54.90 -13.12
CA GLY A 236 10.96 -55.13 -14.03
C GLY A 236 10.33 -53.85 -14.60
N ALA A 237 9.37 -54.01 -15.51
CA ALA A 237 8.76 -52.88 -16.24
C ALA A 237 7.55 -52.20 -15.58
N TRP A 238 7.19 -52.58 -14.34
CA TRP A 238 5.93 -52.17 -13.69
C TRP A 238 6.08 -51.99 -12.18
N SER A 239 6.74 -50.90 -11.75
CA SER A 239 6.77 -50.46 -10.35
C SER A 239 6.27 -49.02 -10.24
N TYR A 240 4.97 -48.87 -10.00
CA TYR A 240 4.39 -47.60 -9.55
C TYR A 240 4.79 -47.31 -8.09
N LEU A 241 4.56 -46.07 -7.62
CA LEU A 241 4.48 -45.76 -6.17
C LEU A 241 3.25 -46.38 -5.45
N ARG A 242 2.53 -47.33 -6.09
CA ARG A 242 1.26 -47.90 -5.61
C ARG A 242 1.41 -49.21 -4.81
N ASN A 243 2.65 -49.64 -4.52
CA ASN A 243 2.96 -50.91 -3.86
C ASN A 243 3.74 -50.73 -2.55
N ASN A 244 3.51 -51.66 -1.61
CA ASN A 244 4.30 -51.82 -0.38
C ASN A 244 5.82 -51.98 -0.60
N ASP A 245 6.27 -52.30 -1.81
CA ASP A 245 7.68 -52.49 -2.19
C ASP A 245 8.53 -51.21 -2.06
N CYS A 246 7.90 -50.02 -2.06
CA CYS A 246 8.56 -48.71 -1.88
C CYS A 246 8.34 -48.11 -0.48
N GLY A 247 7.47 -48.73 0.33
CA GLY A 247 6.90 -48.16 1.55
C GLY A 247 6.04 -46.91 1.30
N ASP A 248 5.59 -46.28 2.38
CA ASP A 248 4.83 -45.02 2.38
C ASP A 248 5.68 -43.91 3.03
N PHE A 249 5.25 -42.67 2.87
CA PHE A 249 5.72 -41.56 3.70
C PHE A 249 5.33 -41.77 5.16
N ASP A 250 6.23 -41.44 6.09
CA ASP A 250 5.82 -41.12 7.46
C ASP A 250 4.91 -39.87 7.45
N ALA A 251 3.93 -39.84 8.35
CA ALA A 251 2.93 -38.79 8.43
C ALA A 251 3.52 -37.45 8.87
N ASP A 252 4.58 -37.42 9.69
CA ASP A 252 5.25 -36.16 10.05
C ASP A 252 5.99 -35.57 8.83
N GLU A 253 6.73 -36.39 8.08
CA GLU A 253 7.38 -36.01 6.81
C GLU A 253 6.36 -35.54 5.75
N ALA A 254 5.28 -36.30 5.53
CA ALA A 254 4.24 -35.92 4.57
C ALA A 254 3.47 -34.65 5.00
N LEU A 255 3.19 -34.46 6.29
CA LEU A 255 2.53 -33.26 6.79
C LEU A 255 3.47 -32.04 6.71
N TYR A 256 4.75 -32.22 7.01
CA TYR A 256 5.76 -31.18 6.80
C TYR A 256 5.85 -30.77 5.33
N LEU A 257 5.87 -31.73 4.40
CA LEU A 257 5.85 -31.43 2.96
C LEU A 257 4.58 -30.67 2.57
N LEU A 258 3.39 -31.12 3.01
CA LEU A 258 2.11 -30.47 2.73
C LEU A 258 2.06 -29.00 3.21
N LEU A 259 2.48 -28.74 4.44
CA LEU A 259 2.41 -27.40 5.02
C LEU A 259 3.51 -26.48 4.47
N SER A 260 4.71 -27.00 4.21
CA SER A 260 5.80 -26.21 3.62
C SER A 260 5.57 -25.91 2.14
N TYR A 261 4.88 -26.80 1.43
CA TYR A 261 4.29 -26.53 0.12
C TYR A 261 3.27 -25.40 0.18
N ALA A 262 2.31 -25.48 1.12
CA ALA A 262 1.24 -24.50 1.23
C ALA A 262 1.77 -23.09 1.60
N LYS A 263 2.86 -23.02 2.36
CA LYS A 263 3.64 -21.81 2.66
C LYS A 263 4.64 -21.40 1.57
N GLY A 264 4.70 -22.10 0.44
CA GLY A 264 5.67 -21.85 -0.64
C GLY A 264 7.16 -22.00 -0.27
N GLU A 265 7.47 -22.45 0.96
CA GLU A 265 8.83 -22.75 1.44
C GLU A 265 9.48 -23.92 0.66
N LYS A 266 8.64 -24.76 0.05
CA LYS A 266 9.02 -25.87 -0.82
C LYS A 266 8.26 -25.77 -2.14
N LYS A 267 9.00 -25.89 -3.24
CA LYS A 267 8.41 -25.98 -4.58
C LYS A 267 8.24 -27.45 -4.92
N VAL A 268 7.07 -27.82 -5.45
CA VAL A 268 6.70 -29.22 -5.68
C VAL A 268 6.40 -29.45 -7.16
N ILE A 269 6.97 -30.51 -7.72
CA ILE A 269 6.55 -31.09 -9.00
C ILE A 269 5.93 -32.45 -8.68
N PHE A 270 4.73 -32.71 -9.20
CA PHE A 270 3.95 -33.89 -8.83
C PHE A 270 3.30 -34.54 -10.05
N ASP A 271 3.66 -35.80 -10.32
CA ASP A 271 2.97 -36.63 -11.31
C ASP A 271 1.58 -37.05 -10.79
N SER A 272 0.55 -36.58 -11.48
CA SER A 272 -0.86 -36.90 -11.21
C SER A 272 -1.19 -38.40 -11.20
N THR A 273 -0.41 -39.24 -11.90
CA THR A 273 -0.64 -40.70 -11.93
C THR A 273 -0.34 -41.39 -10.60
N ALA A 274 0.32 -40.70 -9.65
CA ALA A 274 0.46 -41.14 -8.27
C ALA A 274 -0.89 -41.14 -7.49
N ARG A 275 -1.95 -40.48 -7.99
CA ARG A 275 -3.27 -40.37 -7.32
C ARG A 275 -4.23 -41.54 -7.58
N GLN A 276 -3.89 -42.46 -8.48
CA GLN A 276 -4.87 -43.41 -9.04
C GLN A 276 -4.99 -44.74 -8.27
N ASP A 277 -6.18 -44.93 -7.70
CA ASP A 277 -6.91 -46.16 -7.37
C ASP A 277 -6.11 -47.41 -6.95
N GLY A 278 -6.33 -47.81 -5.69
CA GLY A 278 -6.04 -49.16 -5.20
C GLY A 278 -6.03 -49.23 -3.68
N ASP A 279 -5.16 -48.42 -3.07
CA ASP A 279 -4.89 -48.47 -1.63
C ASP A 279 -4.94 -47.04 -1.02
N ASN A 280 -6.11 -46.68 -0.47
CA ASN A 280 -6.39 -45.32 0.03
C ASN A 280 -5.71 -45.03 1.39
N GLY A 281 -4.85 -45.93 1.89
CA GLY A 281 -4.12 -45.74 3.15
C GLY A 281 -2.86 -44.87 3.05
N MET A 282 -2.22 -44.77 1.89
CA MET A 282 -0.91 -44.12 1.79
C MET A 282 -0.97 -42.61 2.02
N ASN A 283 -0.07 -42.07 2.84
CA ASN A 283 0.07 -40.65 3.14
C ASN A 283 0.42 -39.83 1.90
N LEU A 284 1.21 -40.40 0.97
CA LEU A 284 1.46 -39.82 -0.36
C LEU A 284 0.15 -39.44 -1.08
N ASN A 285 -0.78 -40.39 -1.16
CA ASN A 285 -2.02 -40.24 -1.94
C ASN A 285 -2.90 -39.13 -1.37
N LYS A 286 -2.88 -38.97 -0.04
CA LYS A 286 -3.62 -37.93 0.70
C LYS A 286 -3.07 -36.54 0.42
N ILE A 287 -1.78 -36.32 0.62
CA ILE A 287 -1.15 -35.02 0.36
C ILE A 287 -1.22 -34.68 -1.13
N GLY A 288 -1.05 -35.68 -2.01
CA GLY A 288 -1.16 -35.54 -3.45
C GLY A 288 -2.51 -35.03 -3.93
N ILE A 289 -3.61 -35.30 -3.21
CA ILE A 289 -4.94 -34.73 -3.48
C ILE A 289 -5.12 -33.37 -2.80
N LEU A 290 -4.69 -33.20 -1.55
CA LEU A 290 -4.77 -31.91 -0.85
C LEU A 290 -3.99 -30.80 -1.57
N PHE A 291 -2.90 -31.15 -2.29
CA PHE A 291 -2.18 -30.26 -3.21
C PHE A 291 -3.06 -29.56 -4.25
N THR A 292 -4.19 -30.16 -4.66
CA THR A 292 -5.08 -29.64 -5.73
C THR A 292 -6.55 -29.50 -5.34
N ALA A 293 -6.97 -30.05 -4.19
CA ALA A 293 -8.37 -30.05 -3.75
C ALA A 293 -8.76 -28.82 -2.89
N ILE A 294 -7.76 -28.10 -2.36
CA ILE A 294 -7.92 -26.93 -1.49
C ILE A 294 -6.85 -25.90 -1.90
N ASP A 295 -7.22 -24.61 -1.94
CA ASP A 295 -6.25 -23.52 -2.12
C ASP A 295 -5.22 -23.49 -0.97
N PRO A 296 -3.94 -23.17 -1.22
CA PRO A 296 -2.89 -23.18 -0.20
C PRO A 296 -3.15 -22.26 0.99
N ASP A 297 -3.62 -21.04 0.73
CA ASP A 297 -3.83 -20.06 1.79
C ASP A 297 -5.03 -20.47 2.65
N VAL A 298 -6.06 -21.01 2.00
CA VAL A 298 -7.27 -21.55 2.64
C VAL A 298 -6.96 -22.83 3.44
N LEU A 299 -6.07 -23.70 2.95
CA LEU A 299 -5.61 -24.87 3.69
C LEU A 299 -4.94 -24.48 5.01
N ILE A 300 -4.15 -23.40 5.01
CA ILE A 300 -3.58 -22.85 6.24
C ILE A 300 -4.67 -22.18 7.10
N SER A 301 -5.43 -21.21 6.59
CA SER A 301 -6.39 -20.44 7.40
C SER A 301 -7.48 -21.30 8.06
N ASP A 302 -8.01 -22.27 7.30
CA ASP A 302 -9.25 -22.96 7.68
C ASP A 302 -8.98 -24.31 8.37
N PHE A 303 -7.80 -24.91 8.17
CA PHE A 303 -7.45 -26.21 8.71
C PHE A 303 -6.10 -26.29 9.47
N ALA A 304 -5.12 -25.43 9.18
CA ALA A 304 -3.75 -25.59 9.70
C ALA A 304 -3.14 -24.32 10.35
N LYS A 305 -3.98 -23.41 10.82
CA LYS A 305 -3.66 -22.07 11.33
C LYS A 305 -2.83 -22.10 12.62
N VAL A 306 -3.29 -22.85 13.62
CA VAL A 306 -2.69 -22.96 14.95
C VAL A 306 -2.16 -24.38 15.14
N LYS A 307 -0.93 -24.54 15.62
CA LYS A 307 -0.35 -25.84 15.99
C LYS A 307 -0.53 -26.11 17.49
N GLU A 308 -0.96 -27.32 17.85
CA GLU A 308 -0.99 -27.80 19.24
C GLU A 308 0.29 -28.57 19.62
N ASP A 309 0.60 -28.62 20.92
CA ASP A 309 1.74 -29.36 21.50
C ASP A 309 1.75 -30.87 21.16
N ASN A 310 0.57 -31.42 20.81
CA ASN A 310 0.39 -32.82 20.41
C ASN A 310 0.75 -33.10 18.93
N GLY A 311 1.19 -32.08 18.18
CA GLY A 311 1.59 -32.18 16.78
C GLY A 311 0.48 -31.85 15.76
N ASN A 312 -0.78 -31.81 16.19
CA ASN A 312 -1.93 -31.48 15.34
C ASN A 312 -2.01 -29.98 15.02
N TYR A 313 -2.78 -29.64 13.99
CA TYR A 313 -3.05 -28.26 13.57
C TYR A 313 -4.55 -28.01 13.44
N TYR A 314 -5.01 -26.78 13.70
CA TYR A 314 -6.43 -26.39 13.69
C TYR A 314 -6.60 -25.04 12.99
N GLY A 315 -7.75 -24.80 12.36
CA GLY A 315 -8.11 -23.54 11.75
C GLY A 315 -9.57 -23.17 11.96
N THR A 316 -10.02 -22.13 11.25
CA THR A 316 -11.36 -21.53 11.45
C THR A 316 -12.51 -22.51 11.22
N LYS A 317 -12.35 -23.48 10.31
CA LYS A 317 -13.38 -24.43 9.86
C LYS A 317 -13.01 -25.90 10.10
N GLY A 318 -11.79 -26.24 10.53
CA GLY A 318 -11.34 -27.63 10.63
C GLY A 318 -10.01 -27.85 11.38
N SER A 319 -9.40 -29.03 11.21
CA SER A 319 -8.08 -29.38 11.75
C SER A 319 -7.36 -30.49 10.97
N ILE A 320 -6.03 -30.49 10.94
CA ILE A 320 -5.21 -31.59 10.42
C ILE A 320 -4.61 -32.36 11.61
N ARG A 321 -4.75 -33.69 11.63
CA ARG A 321 -4.28 -34.54 12.73
C ARG A 321 -3.46 -35.73 12.23
N ILE A 322 -2.52 -36.20 13.07
CA ILE A 322 -1.79 -37.45 12.84
C ILE A 322 -2.30 -38.53 13.80
N GLU A 323 -2.80 -39.64 13.26
CA GLU A 323 -3.32 -40.78 14.01
C GLU A 323 -2.75 -42.08 13.44
N ASN A 324 -2.10 -42.92 14.24
CA ASN A 324 -1.53 -44.22 13.79
C ASN A 324 -0.58 -44.14 12.57
N ASN A 325 0.26 -43.10 12.49
CA ASN A 325 1.09 -42.77 11.32
C ASN A 325 0.27 -42.55 10.02
N GLN A 326 -0.84 -41.83 10.15
CA GLN A 326 -1.72 -41.44 9.05
C GLN A 326 -2.13 -39.97 9.19
N ILE A 327 -2.20 -39.23 8.08
CA ILE A 327 -2.76 -37.87 8.04
C ILE A 327 -4.29 -37.89 7.91
N HIS A 328 -4.99 -37.06 8.69
CA HIS A 328 -6.44 -36.92 8.75
C HIS A 328 -6.86 -35.43 8.67
N LEU A 329 -7.99 -35.12 8.03
CA LEU A 329 -8.53 -33.76 7.86
C LEU A 329 -9.94 -33.66 8.47
N TYR A 330 -10.09 -32.95 9.57
CA TYR A 330 -11.35 -32.79 10.29
C TYR A 330 -12.05 -31.50 9.86
N TYR A 331 -13.38 -31.52 9.72
CA TYR A 331 -14.21 -30.34 9.49
C TYR A 331 -15.20 -30.13 10.64
N LYS A 332 -15.37 -28.88 11.05
CA LYS A 332 -16.16 -28.44 12.21
C LYS A 332 -17.53 -27.97 11.75
N ARG A 333 -18.53 -28.86 11.75
CA ARG A 333 -19.93 -28.46 11.60
C ARG A 333 -20.42 -27.92 12.94
N THR A 334 -21.39 -26.99 12.93
CA THR A 334 -22.03 -26.54 14.17
C THR A 334 -22.62 -27.74 14.92
N ASN A 335 -22.07 -28.02 16.11
CA ASN A 335 -22.40 -29.09 17.05
C ASN A 335 -21.84 -30.51 16.77
N ASP A 336 -21.08 -30.77 15.70
CA ASP A 336 -20.45 -32.08 15.45
C ASP A 336 -19.10 -31.97 14.71
N GLU A 337 -18.06 -32.71 15.16
CA GLU A 337 -16.84 -32.94 14.35
C GLU A 337 -17.15 -33.92 13.21
N ILE A 338 -17.19 -33.43 11.97
CA ILE A 338 -17.20 -34.28 10.79
C ILE A 338 -15.76 -34.73 10.52
N LYS A 339 -15.47 -35.99 10.81
CA LYS A 339 -14.20 -36.62 10.44
C LYS A 339 -14.13 -36.81 8.92
N PHE A 340 -13.32 -36.04 8.20
CA PHE A 340 -12.60 -36.63 7.06
C PHE A 340 -11.31 -37.28 7.59
N SER A 341 -11.46 -38.44 8.25
CA SER A 341 -10.47 -39.50 8.00
C SER A 341 -10.27 -39.56 6.49
N ALA A 342 -9.04 -39.57 5.98
CA ALA A 342 -8.76 -39.22 4.58
C ALA A 342 -9.48 -40.15 3.56
N ASN A 343 -10.73 -39.79 3.29
CA ASN A 343 -11.78 -40.45 2.51
C ASN A 343 -12.67 -39.34 1.88
N MET A 344 -12.02 -38.26 1.43
CA MET A 344 -12.46 -37.53 0.23
C MET A 344 -12.42 -38.48 -0.99
N PHE A 345 -11.63 -39.55 -0.91
CA PHE A 345 -11.73 -40.74 -1.74
C PHE A 345 -13.10 -41.41 -1.58
N LEU A 346 -13.90 -41.41 -2.66
CA LEU A 346 -15.05 -42.29 -2.78
C LEU A 346 -14.54 -43.74 -2.85
N ASN A 347 -14.83 -44.55 -1.83
CA ASN A 347 -14.70 -46.01 -1.96
C ASN A 347 -15.63 -46.47 -3.10
N TYR A 348 -15.12 -47.31 -4.01
CA TYR A 348 -15.69 -47.57 -5.35
C TYR A 348 -17.14 -48.11 -5.26
N GLY A 349 -18.13 -47.21 -5.27
CA GLY A 349 -19.57 -47.53 -5.17
C GLY A 349 -20.36 -46.79 -4.06
N ASN A 350 -19.72 -46.09 -3.12
CA ASN A 350 -20.41 -45.40 -2.01
C ASN A 350 -20.53 -43.88 -2.22
N ASN A 351 -21.72 -43.39 -2.56
CA ASN A 351 -22.00 -41.96 -2.72
C ASN A 351 -21.89 -41.18 -1.40
N PHE A 352 -20.95 -40.25 -1.30
CA PHE A 352 -20.98 -39.16 -0.31
C PHE A 352 -21.50 -37.87 -0.96
N ALA A 353 -22.56 -37.30 -0.38
CA ALA A 353 -23.12 -36.01 -0.79
C ALA A 353 -23.53 -35.20 0.44
N VAL A 354 -22.87 -34.06 0.67
CA VAL A 354 -23.25 -33.06 1.68
C VAL A 354 -23.71 -31.80 0.95
N SER A 355 -24.83 -31.91 0.23
CA SER A 355 -25.42 -30.79 -0.52
C SER A 355 -26.25 -29.90 0.40
N THR A 356 -25.57 -29.19 1.29
CA THR A 356 -26.13 -28.05 2.03
C THR A 356 -25.15 -26.90 1.90
N GLN A 357 -25.57 -25.81 1.26
CA GLN A 357 -24.94 -24.50 1.49
C GLN A 357 -24.93 -24.25 3.01
N ASP A 358 -23.81 -23.81 3.56
CA ASP A 358 -23.84 -23.23 4.89
C ASP A 358 -24.48 -21.83 4.80
N ARG A 359 -24.82 -21.21 5.95
CA ARG A 359 -25.48 -19.88 5.92
C ARG A 359 -24.63 -18.80 5.26
N ASP A 360 -23.31 -19.02 5.22
CA ASP A 360 -22.29 -18.16 4.64
C ASP A 360 -22.24 -18.24 3.09
N GLY A 361 -23.06 -19.08 2.46
CA GLY A 361 -23.11 -19.27 0.99
C GLY A 361 -22.02 -20.19 0.41
N GLU A 362 -20.94 -20.42 1.15
CA GLU A 362 -19.83 -21.32 0.81
C GLU A 362 -20.34 -22.75 0.52
N SER A 363 -19.83 -23.35 -0.56
CA SER A 363 -20.38 -24.57 -1.17
C SER A 363 -19.34 -25.69 -1.33
N TYR A 364 -19.75 -26.90 -0.93
CA TYR A 364 -19.00 -28.15 -1.11
C TYR A 364 -19.42 -28.82 -2.42
N ALA A 365 -18.46 -29.12 -3.30
CA ALA A 365 -18.77 -29.84 -4.53
C ALA A 365 -19.27 -31.27 -4.23
N THR A 366 -20.54 -31.53 -4.51
CA THR A 366 -21.12 -32.88 -4.44
C THR A 366 -21.16 -33.51 -5.83
N ARG A 367 -20.94 -34.83 -5.88
CA ARG A 367 -21.16 -35.64 -7.09
C ARG A 367 -22.67 -35.89 -7.28
N VAL A 368 -23.40 -34.84 -7.65
CA VAL A 368 -24.79 -34.95 -8.09
C VAL A 368 -24.83 -35.80 -9.35
N GLN A 369 -25.64 -36.87 -9.34
CA GLN A 369 -25.96 -37.58 -10.57
C GLN A 369 -26.86 -36.68 -11.41
N ASP A 370 -26.41 -36.29 -12.60
CA ASP A 370 -27.27 -35.63 -13.60
C ASP A 370 -28.37 -36.61 -14.04
N TYR A 371 -29.52 -36.53 -13.37
CA TYR A 371 -30.61 -37.48 -13.55
C TYR A 371 -31.48 -37.11 -14.75
N LYS A 372 -30.87 -37.17 -15.94
CA LYS A 372 -31.57 -37.15 -17.24
C LYS A 372 -31.19 -38.37 -18.07
N ASP A 373 -32.22 -39.14 -18.40
CA ASP A 373 -32.27 -40.05 -19.56
C ASP A 373 -31.26 -41.21 -19.61
N GLY A 374 -31.06 -41.86 -18.46
CA GLY A 374 -31.10 -43.34 -18.42
C GLY A 374 -29.83 -44.12 -18.76
N TYR A 375 -28.67 -43.48 -18.94
CA TYR A 375 -27.38 -44.16 -19.06
C TYR A 375 -26.36 -43.64 -18.03
N PRO A 376 -25.73 -44.52 -17.22
CA PRO A 376 -24.64 -44.11 -16.34
C PRO A 376 -23.38 -43.85 -17.17
N CYS A 377 -22.92 -42.60 -17.18
CA CYS A 377 -21.61 -42.23 -17.73
C CYS A 377 -20.50 -42.72 -16.77
N TYR A 378 -19.67 -43.65 -17.24
CA TYR A 378 -18.59 -44.27 -16.46
C TYR A 378 -17.28 -43.45 -16.41
N ALA A 379 -17.29 -42.20 -16.86
CA ALA A 379 -16.07 -41.43 -17.17
C ALA A 379 -15.58 -40.47 -16.07
N ASP A 380 -16.47 -39.74 -15.40
CA ASP A 380 -16.07 -38.64 -14.50
C ASP A 380 -15.81 -39.13 -13.05
N SER A 381 -14.54 -39.42 -12.76
CA SER A 381 -13.98 -39.77 -11.44
C SER A 381 -13.52 -38.54 -10.63
N GLY A 382 -14.41 -37.56 -10.47
CA GLY A 382 -14.10 -36.34 -9.72
C GLY A 382 -13.95 -36.55 -8.21
N TYR A 383 -12.79 -36.16 -7.67
CA TYR A 383 -12.59 -35.93 -6.23
C TYR A 383 -13.41 -34.70 -5.76
N PRO A 384 -13.77 -34.60 -4.46
CA PRO A 384 -14.39 -33.40 -3.92
C PRO A 384 -13.34 -32.29 -3.70
N TYR A 385 -13.80 -31.04 -3.69
CA TYR A 385 -13.00 -29.83 -3.55
C TYR A 385 -13.58 -28.92 -2.46
N TYR A 386 -12.74 -28.10 -1.82
CA TYR A 386 -13.13 -27.10 -0.83
C TYR A 386 -13.25 -25.71 -1.46
N ASN A 387 -14.24 -24.92 -1.04
CA ASN A 387 -14.56 -23.60 -1.62
C ASN A 387 -14.63 -23.63 -3.17
N SER A 388 -15.40 -24.57 -3.71
CA SER A 388 -15.59 -24.74 -5.15
C SER A 388 -17.06 -24.72 -5.52
N ASN A 389 -17.53 -23.58 -6.04
CA ASN A 389 -18.74 -23.57 -6.86
C ASN A 389 -18.52 -24.47 -8.10
N ALA A 390 -19.57 -24.98 -8.73
CA ALA A 390 -19.49 -25.96 -9.82
C ALA A 390 -18.70 -25.51 -11.09
N ILE A 391 -18.28 -24.24 -11.13
CA ILE A 391 -17.47 -23.60 -12.16
C ILE A 391 -15.97 -23.61 -11.80
N GLY A 392 -15.62 -23.66 -10.51
CA GLY A 392 -14.26 -23.56 -9.98
C GLY A 392 -13.55 -24.91 -9.84
N LYS A 393 -13.34 -25.61 -10.96
CA LYS A 393 -12.60 -26.90 -10.98
C LYS A 393 -11.07 -26.76 -10.96
N TYR A 394 -10.53 -25.56 -11.11
CA TYR A 394 -9.14 -25.34 -11.53
C TYR A 394 -8.41 -24.35 -10.61
N PHE A 395 -7.67 -24.87 -9.62
CA PHE A 395 -6.78 -24.10 -8.76
C PHE A 395 -5.33 -24.23 -9.25
N VAL A 396 -4.57 -23.12 -9.23
CA VAL A 396 -3.19 -23.05 -9.75
C VAL A 396 -2.33 -22.32 -8.71
N ASN A 397 -1.14 -22.83 -8.39
CA ASN A 397 -0.32 -22.35 -7.27
C ASN A 397 1.13 -22.03 -7.71
N PRO A 398 1.73 -20.88 -7.30
CA PRO A 398 3.15 -20.55 -7.51
C PRO A 398 4.17 -21.47 -6.79
N SER A 399 3.74 -22.63 -6.30
CA SER A 399 4.58 -23.64 -5.62
C SER A 399 4.27 -25.08 -6.02
N LEU A 400 3.37 -25.32 -6.99
CA LEU A 400 3.07 -26.67 -7.52
C LEU A 400 2.99 -26.68 -9.05
N PHE A 401 3.72 -27.61 -9.66
CA PHE A 401 3.52 -28.05 -11.04
C PHE A 401 2.94 -29.48 -11.05
N VAL A 402 1.87 -29.71 -11.83
CA VAL A 402 1.23 -31.02 -12.01
C VAL A 402 1.21 -31.40 -13.48
N PHE A 403 1.66 -32.61 -13.78
CA PHE A 403 1.65 -33.21 -15.11
C PHE A 403 1.14 -34.66 -15.03
N ASP A 404 0.94 -35.33 -16.16
CA ASP A 404 0.68 -36.77 -16.22
C ASP A 404 1.68 -37.54 -17.07
N GLY A 405 1.55 -38.86 -16.96
CA GLY A 405 2.22 -39.85 -17.77
C GLY A 405 1.89 -39.88 -19.28
N SER A 406 1.12 -38.92 -19.79
CA SER A 406 1.03 -38.66 -21.24
C SER A 406 1.86 -37.42 -21.64
N ASN A 407 2.63 -36.88 -20.70
CA ASN A 407 3.45 -35.68 -20.80
C ASN A 407 2.61 -34.42 -21.04
N SER A 408 1.39 -34.40 -20.50
CA SER A 408 0.44 -33.29 -20.58
C SER A 408 0.22 -32.61 -19.22
N MET A 409 -0.24 -31.35 -19.25
CA MET A 409 -0.53 -30.57 -18.04
C MET A 409 -1.90 -30.95 -17.45
N THR A 410 -1.92 -31.88 -16.50
CA THR A 410 -3.15 -32.37 -15.85
C THR A 410 -3.55 -31.64 -14.58
N SER A 411 -2.99 -30.46 -14.32
CA SER A 411 -3.70 -29.35 -13.65
C SER A 411 -4.84 -28.78 -14.52
N SER A 412 -5.57 -29.65 -15.22
CA SER A 412 -6.73 -29.37 -16.07
C SER A 412 -6.53 -28.39 -17.24
N PHE A 413 -5.30 -28.23 -17.74
CA PHE A 413 -5.03 -27.56 -19.03
C PHE A 413 -5.23 -28.51 -20.22
N THR A 414 -6.31 -29.30 -20.17
CA THR A 414 -6.52 -30.46 -21.03
C THR A 414 -7.01 -30.05 -22.43
N SER A 415 -6.03 -29.91 -23.32
CA SER A 415 -6.07 -30.17 -24.78
C SER A 415 -6.97 -29.33 -25.70
N ASP A 416 -8.08 -28.76 -25.23
CA ASP A 416 -8.87 -27.80 -26.01
C ASP A 416 -8.48 -26.37 -25.62
N LYS A 417 -8.38 -25.48 -26.63
CA LYS A 417 -8.17 -24.05 -26.39
C LYS A 417 -9.26 -23.57 -25.42
N VAL A 418 -8.85 -23.07 -24.25
CA VAL A 418 -9.77 -22.63 -23.19
C VAL A 418 -10.76 -21.64 -23.80
N ASN A 419 -11.99 -22.10 -24.00
CA ASN A 419 -13.02 -21.29 -24.61
C ASN A 419 -13.42 -20.26 -23.56
N THR A 420 -13.09 -18.98 -23.78
CA THR A 420 -13.16 -17.93 -22.75
C THR A 420 -14.60 -17.44 -22.55
N THR A 421 -15.51 -18.37 -22.33
CA THR A 421 -16.89 -18.14 -21.92
C THR A 421 -17.36 -19.32 -21.07
N ASP A 422 -17.84 -19.04 -19.86
CA ASP A 422 -18.79 -19.93 -19.19
C ASP A 422 -20.06 -20.10 -20.05
N GLY A 423 -20.99 -20.97 -19.62
CA GLY A 423 -22.29 -21.13 -20.28
C GLY A 423 -23.19 -19.88 -20.29
N SER A 424 -22.71 -18.76 -19.75
CA SER A 424 -23.35 -17.45 -19.68
C SER A 424 -22.69 -16.41 -20.60
N GLY A 425 -21.55 -16.73 -21.24
CA GLY A 425 -20.80 -15.81 -22.10
C GLY A 425 -19.73 -14.97 -21.40
N ARG A 426 -19.17 -15.42 -20.26
CA ARG A 426 -18.17 -14.65 -19.46
C ARG A 426 -16.81 -15.34 -19.39
N ASP A 427 -15.73 -14.61 -19.67
CA ASP A 427 -14.37 -15.15 -19.69
C ASP A 427 -13.89 -15.70 -18.34
N TYR A 428 -13.46 -16.96 -18.34
CA TYR A 428 -12.69 -17.55 -17.24
C TYR A 428 -11.22 -17.14 -17.35
N LYS A 429 -10.62 -16.68 -16.25
CA LYS A 429 -9.23 -16.21 -16.17
C LYS A 429 -8.57 -16.80 -14.92
N GLY A 430 -7.58 -17.67 -15.12
CA GLY A 430 -6.95 -18.53 -14.12
C GLY A 430 -5.56 -18.01 -13.75
N THR A 431 -5.52 -17.06 -12.82
CA THR A 431 -4.46 -16.04 -12.76
C THR A 431 -3.02 -16.54 -12.62
N THR A 432 -2.73 -17.57 -11.83
CA THR A 432 -1.34 -18.09 -11.69
C THR A 432 -0.86 -18.80 -12.96
N PHE A 433 -1.76 -19.35 -13.77
CA PHE A 433 -1.43 -19.83 -15.12
C PHE A 433 -1.37 -18.67 -16.10
N ASP A 434 -2.32 -17.72 -16.05
CA ASP A 434 -2.28 -16.53 -16.91
C ASP A 434 -1.00 -15.71 -16.68
N ASP A 435 -0.49 -15.60 -15.45
CA ASP A 435 0.81 -15.01 -15.12
C ASP A 435 1.95 -15.74 -15.84
N ALA A 436 2.04 -17.08 -15.66
CA ALA A 436 3.11 -17.90 -16.23
C ALA A 436 3.04 -17.91 -17.77
N TYR A 437 1.84 -17.97 -18.33
CA TYR A 437 1.58 -17.96 -19.77
C TYR A 437 1.83 -16.58 -20.40
N ASN A 438 1.36 -15.49 -19.80
CA ASN A 438 1.62 -14.14 -20.32
C ASN A 438 3.09 -13.72 -20.19
N LYS A 439 3.84 -14.31 -19.25
CA LYS A 439 5.26 -14.01 -19.05
C LYS A 439 6.20 -14.91 -19.86
N ASN A 440 5.99 -16.23 -19.80
CA ASN A 440 6.92 -17.23 -20.33
C ASN A 440 6.35 -18.04 -21.51
N GLY A 441 5.02 -18.12 -21.63
CA GLY A 441 4.35 -18.91 -22.68
C GLY A 441 4.56 -18.35 -24.09
N SER A 442 4.44 -19.22 -25.10
CA SER A 442 4.66 -18.83 -26.51
C SER A 442 3.65 -19.48 -27.46
N ASN A 443 3.24 -18.74 -28.50
CA ASN A 443 2.37 -19.18 -29.60
C ASN A 443 0.98 -19.79 -29.23
N GLY A 444 0.59 -19.80 -27.95
CA GLY A 444 -0.62 -20.47 -27.46
C GLY A 444 -0.37 -21.64 -26.50
N GLU A 445 0.88 -21.93 -26.17
CA GLU A 445 1.29 -23.01 -25.25
C GLU A 445 2.13 -22.47 -24.08
N LEU A 446 2.11 -23.18 -22.95
CA LEU A 446 3.04 -23.03 -21.82
C LEU A 446 3.79 -24.36 -21.68
N HIS A 447 5.12 -24.34 -21.69
CA HIS A 447 5.92 -25.55 -21.60
C HIS A 447 6.18 -25.96 -20.14
N PRO A 448 6.51 -27.24 -19.87
CA PRO A 448 6.85 -27.70 -18.51
C PRO A 448 8.02 -26.91 -17.89
N ALA A 449 9.02 -26.54 -18.70
CA ALA A 449 10.15 -25.73 -18.26
C ALA A 449 9.71 -24.33 -17.77
N ASP A 450 8.88 -23.64 -18.54
CA ASP A 450 8.30 -22.32 -18.25
C ASP A 450 7.53 -22.32 -16.91
N ALA A 451 6.76 -23.39 -16.66
CA ALA A 451 6.00 -23.57 -15.43
C ALA A 451 6.91 -23.87 -14.22
N ILE A 452 8.00 -24.63 -14.43
CA ILE A 452 9.00 -24.90 -13.39
C ILE A 452 9.80 -23.62 -13.06
N GLU A 453 10.19 -22.83 -14.06
CA GLU A 453 10.81 -21.50 -13.88
C GLU A 453 9.90 -20.59 -13.04
N TYR A 454 8.60 -20.55 -13.37
CA TYR A 454 7.62 -19.75 -12.64
C TYR A 454 7.50 -20.16 -11.17
N ILE A 455 7.33 -21.46 -10.85
CA ILE A 455 7.20 -21.88 -9.44
C ILE A 455 8.52 -21.77 -8.67
N LEU A 456 9.68 -21.92 -9.34
CA LEU A 456 10.98 -21.66 -8.73
C LEU A 456 11.19 -20.18 -8.40
N GLY A 457 10.42 -19.26 -8.99
CA GLY A 457 10.53 -17.83 -8.72
C GLY A 457 11.70 -17.16 -9.46
N VAL A 458 12.11 -17.70 -10.60
CA VAL A 458 13.23 -17.18 -11.39
C VAL A 458 12.73 -16.00 -12.21
N TYR A 459 12.95 -14.77 -11.73
CA TYR A 459 12.48 -13.56 -12.42
C TYR A 459 13.62 -12.59 -12.67
N THR A 460 13.86 -12.28 -13.94
CA THR A 460 14.80 -11.23 -14.37
C THR A 460 14.21 -9.84 -14.13
N ASN A 461 14.32 -9.33 -12.91
CA ASN A 461 14.20 -7.89 -12.68
C ASN A 461 15.40 -7.19 -13.33
N THR A 462 15.18 -6.09 -14.06
CA THR A 462 16.24 -5.36 -14.76
C THR A 462 16.26 -3.89 -14.35
N ASN A 463 17.43 -3.25 -14.42
CA ASN A 463 17.60 -1.80 -14.22
C ASN A 463 17.15 -1.21 -12.85
N ILE A 464 16.99 -2.03 -11.80
CA ILE A 464 16.76 -1.53 -10.43
C ILE A 464 18.00 -0.75 -9.97
N ASN A 465 17.89 0.58 -9.93
CA ASN A 465 18.94 1.50 -9.47
C ASN A 465 18.70 2.01 -8.03
N SER A 466 17.49 1.83 -7.51
CA SER A 466 17.02 2.28 -6.20
C SER A 466 15.81 1.44 -5.78
N ILE A 467 15.59 1.30 -4.47
CA ILE A 467 14.37 0.67 -3.91
C ILE A 467 13.94 1.50 -2.70
N LYS A 468 12.82 2.20 -2.77
CA LYS A 468 12.24 2.90 -1.61
C LYS A 468 11.17 2.03 -0.96
N VAL A 469 11.32 1.74 0.32
CA VAL A 469 10.47 0.80 1.06
C VAL A 469 9.69 1.52 2.16
N LEU A 470 8.41 1.19 2.29
CA LEU A 470 7.59 1.50 3.46
C LEU A 470 7.61 0.30 4.40
N GLU A 471 8.14 0.47 5.60
CA GLU A 471 8.12 -0.54 6.66
C GLU A 471 7.09 -0.13 7.72
N ILE A 472 6.05 -0.95 7.88
CA ILE A 472 4.99 -0.77 8.88
C ILE A 472 5.15 -1.91 9.90
N GLU A 473 5.45 -1.56 11.15
CA GLU A 473 5.62 -2.51 12.26
C GLU A 473 4.68 -2.15 13.43
N PRO A 474 4.43 -3.07 14.38
CA PRO A 474 3.84 -2.73 15.67
C PRO A 474 4.70 -1.69 16.41
N ALA A 475 4.07 -0.65 16.94
CA ALA A 475 4.74 0.43 17.69
C ALA A 475 6.01 1.00 16.99
N GLY A 476 7.00 1.47 17.75
CA GLY A 476 8.21 2.14 17.24
C GLY A 476 9.30 1.20 16.71
N PHE A 477 8.99 -0.06 16.40
CA PHE A 477 9.99 -1.04 15.97
C PHE A 477 10.38 -0.90 14.48
N SER A 478 11.54 -1.45 14.12
CA SER A 478 12.01 -1.52 12.72
C SER A 478 13.11 -2.56 12.56
N ARG A 479 13.02 -3.33 11.47
CA ARG A 479 13.83 -4.51 11.15
C ARG A 479 14.62 -4.33 9.84
N TYR A 480 14.12 -3.56 8.87
CA TYR A 480 14.66 -3.53 7.52
C TYR A 480 15.58 -2.34 7.20
N ASN A 481 15.61 -1.30 8.03
CA ASN A 481 16.42 -0.08 7.80
C ASN A 481 17.97 -0.24 7.93
N ASN A 482 18.47 -1.36 8.45
CA ASN A 482 19.89 -1.69 8.58
C ASN A 482 20.45 -2.42 7.34
N ASP A 483 21.77 -2.63 7.26
CA ASP A 483 22.42 -3.21 6.06
C ASP A 483 21.97 -4.66 5.76
N ASP A 484 21.76 -5.50 6.79
CA ASP A 484 21.24 -6.87 6.60
C ASP A 484 19.78 -6.86 6.12
N GLY A 485 18.95 -5.94 6.65
CA GLY A 485 17.58 -5.71 6.22
C GLY A 485 17.47 -5.24 4.78
N LYS A 486 18.25 -4.22 4.39
CA LYS A 486 18.33 -3.73 3.00
C LYS A 486 18.86 -4.80 2.04
N LYS A 487 19.77 -5.64 2.50
CA LYS A 487 20.30 -6.78 1.74
C LYS A 487 19.25 -7.90 1.56
N ALA A 488 18.37 -8.11 2.54
CA ALA A 488 17.21 -8.99 2.38
C ALA A 488 16.24 -8.43 1.31
N ILE A 489 15.87 -7.14 1.40
CA ILE A 489 15.05 -6.46 0.38
C ILE A 489 15.66 -6.61 -1.03
N ALA A 490 16.97 -6.46 -1.16
CA ALA A 490 17.65 -6.67 -2.44
C ALA A 490 17.55 -8.14 -2.92
N SER A 491 17.77 -9.11 -2.03
CA SER A 491 17.67 -10.54 -2.38
C SER A 491 16.25 -10.97 -2.75
N TRP A 492 15.22 -10.29 -2.24
CA TRP A 492 13.81 -10.50 -2.60
C TRP A 492 13.50 -10.19 -4.07
N PHE A 493 14.23 -9.25 -4.69
CA PHE A 493 14.16 -8.96 -6.13
C PHE A 493 15.15 -9.79 -6.96
N GLY A 494 15.85 -10.77 -6.37
CA GLY A 494 16.86 -11.58 -7.06
C GLY A 494 18.24 -10.89 -7.20
N ILE A 495 18.47 -9.76 -6.52
CA ILE A 495 19.74 -9.02 -6.62
C ILE A 495 20.82 -9.71 -5.77
N ALA A 496 21.97 -9.98 -6.39
CA ALA A 496 23.07 -10.71 -5.76
C ALA A 496 23.89 -9.85 -4.79
N ALA A 497 24.62 -10.48 -3.85
CA ALA A 497 25.32 -9.78 -2.77
C ALA A 497 26.46 -8.87 -3.26
N LYS A 498 27.02 -9.13 -4.44
CA LYS A 498 27.92 -8.20 -5.15
C LYS A 498 27.16 -6.95 -5.61
N GLN A 499 26.11 -7.14 -6.42
CA GLN A 499 25.28 -6.07 -7.00
C GLN A 499 24.64 -5.18 -5.91
N TYR A 500 24.28 -5.75 -4.76
CA TYR A 500 23.82 -5.01 -3.59
C TYR A 500 24.76 -3.84 -3.22
N ASN A 501 26.09 -4.02 -3.33
CA ASN A 501 27.03 -2.95 -2.98
C ASN A 501 26.97 -1.74 -3.92
N ASP A 502 26.50 -1.93 -5.15
CA ASP A 502 26.36 -0.87 -6.15
C ASP A 502 25.09 -0.03 -5.93
N ILE A 503 24.05 -0.58 -5.27
CA ILE A 503 22.75 0.07 -5.05
C ILE A 503 22.40 0.38 -3.58
N LYS A 504 23.12 -0.14 -2.57
CA LYS A 504 22.70 -0.07 -1.15
C LYS A 504 22.52 1.34 -0.58
N SER A 505 23.20 2.35 -1.13
CA SER A 505 22.97 3.76 -0.77
C SER A 505 21.59 4.28 -1.22
N ASN A 506 21.04 3.65 -2.25
CA ASN A 506 19.80 4.01 -2.93
C ASN A 506 18.63 3.10 -2.51
N ILE A 507 18.86 2.21 -1.54
CA ILE A 507 17.81 1.48 -0.84
C ILE A 507 17.46 2.28 0.43
N THR A 508 16.27 2.87 0.45
CA THR A 508 15.74 3.62 1.59
C THR A 508 14.57 2.86 2.21
N VAL A 509 14.43 2.96 3.53
CA VAL A 509 13.37 2.30 4.29
C VAL A 509 12.80 3.32 5.26
N ASP A 510 11.57 3.76 5.01
CA ASP A 510 10.85 4.68 5.88
C ASP A 510 10.01 3.84 6.85
N CYS A 511 10.41 3.82 8.12
CA CYS A 511 9.79 3.01 9.17
C CYS A 511 8.71 3.81 9.91
N TYR A 512 7.52 3.21 10.02
CA TYR A 512 6.34 3.79 10.66
C TYR A 512 5.68 2.75 11.59
N SER A 513 5.11 3.22 12.71
CA SER A 513 4.19 2.38 13.49
C SER A 513 2.86 2.22 12.72
N MET A 514 2.08 1.19 13.04
CA MET A 514 0.71 1.04 12.52
C MET A 514 -0.12 2.33 12.69
N THR A 515 -0.15 2.86 13.92
CA THR A 515 -0.80 4.13 14.27
C THR A 515 -0.21 5.37 13.58
N ALA A 516 1.03 5.31 13.09
CA ALA A 516 1.59 6.37 12.24
C ALA A 516 1.12 6.23 10.79
N PHE A 517 1.02 4.99 10.27
CA PHE A 517 0.53 4.70 8.93
C PHE A 517 -0.94 5.05 8.73
N ASP A 518 -1.76 4.92 9.78
CA ASP A 518 -3.14 5.43 9.82
C ASP A 518 -3.19 6.92 9.48
N GLY A 519 -2.45 7.72 10.26
CA GLY A 519 -2.31 9.17 10.08
C GLY A 519 -1.47 9.61 8.89
N LEU A 520 -0.82 8.71 8.15
CA LEU A 520 0.08 9.04 7.04
C LEU A 520 -0.71 9.38 5.76
N ASN A 521 -0.69 10.66 5.36
CA ASN A 521 -1.31 11.18 4.14
C ASN A 521 -0.31 11.21 2.97
N LYS A 522 0.25 10.04 2.62
CA LYS A 522 1.07 9.83 1.41
C LYS A 522 0.38 8.86 0.45
N ASP A 523 0.52 9.11 -0.85
CA ASP A 523 0.16 8.12 -1.87
C ASP A 523 1.27 7.08 -2.01
N ILE A 524 1.09 5.94 -1.33
CA ILE A 524 2.09 4.88 -1.29
C ILE A 524 2.36 4.22 -2.65
N ARG A 525 1.44 4.35 -3.63
CA ARG A 525 1.58 3.83 -5.01
C ARG A 525 2.68 4.60 -5.75
N SER A 526 2.66 5.92 -5.64
CA SER A 526 3.71 6.81 -6.16
C SER A 526 5.04 6.61 -5.42
N ASP A 527 4.97 6.49 -4.09
CA ASP A 527 6.10 6.84 -3.22
C ASP A 527 6.98 5.70 -2.76
N TYR A 528 6.50 4.45 -2.81
CA TYR A 528 7.24 3.27 -2.37
C TYR A 528 7.20 2.17 -3.43
N ASP A 529 8.27 1.40 -3.54
CA ASP A 529 8.46 0.31 -4.49
C ASP A 529 8.24 -1.06 -3.82
N VAL A 530 8.25 -1.10 -2.48
CA VAL A 530 7.80 -2.22 -1.64
C VAL A 530 7.08 -1.66 -0.43
N VAL A 531 5.99 -2.30 -0.01
CA VAL A 531 5.39 -2.12 1.32
C VAL A 531 5.62 -3.41 2.10
N ILE A 532 6.13 -3.30 3.32
CA ILE A 532 6.29 -4.39 4.28
C ILE A 532 5.36 -4.11 5.46
N VAL A 533 4.48 -5.07 5.78
CA VAL A 533 3.71 -5.07 7.03
C VAL A 533 4.26 -6.20 7.89
N GLY A 534 5.03 -5.85 8.90
CA GLY A 534 5.70 -6.79 9.81
C GLY A 534 4.95 -6.98 11.13
N ALA A 535 5.50 -7.88 11.96
CA ALA A 535 5.07 -8.11 13.34
C ALA A 535 6.15 -7.72 14.37
N TYR A 536 7.36 -7.44 13.91
CA TYR A 536 8.64 -7.42 14.62
C TYR A 536 9.00 -8.67 15.43
N ASP A 537 8.04 -9.39 16.03
CA ASP A 537 8.08 -10.79 16.47
C ASP A 537 6.62 -11.27 16.64
N TYR A 538 6.40 -12.56 16.89
CA TYR A 538 5.10 -13.12 17.28
C TYR A 538 4.41 -12.36 18.43
N ASP A 539 5.19 -11.65 19.25
CA ASP A 539 4.91 -11.52 20.69
C ASP A 539 3.70 -10.48 21.27
N ARG A 540 4.10 -9.52 20.27
CA ARG A 540 4.10 -8.02 19.99
C ARG A 540 2.87 -7.26 19.43
N PHE A 541 1.97 -7.90 18.68
CA PHE A 541 0.74 -7.23 18.17
C PHE A 541 -0.39 -7.08 19.21
N ASN A 542 -0.69 -8.19 19.90
CA ASN A 542 -1.77 -8.41 20.85
C ASN A 542 -2.04 -7.22 21.77
N THR A 543 -3.32 -6.89 21.88
CA THR A 543 -3.84 -5.71 22.59
C THR A 543 -4.41 -6.06 23.98
N ASP A 544 -4.49 -7.36 24.34
CA ASP A 544 -4.79 -7.84 25.70
C ASP A 544 -3.85 -7.16 26.72
N ILE A 545 -4.43 -6.34 27.60
CA ILE A 545 -3.74 -5.58 28.68
C ILE A 545 -3.13 -6.51 29.77
N TYR A 546 -3.15 -7.83 29.57
CA TYR A 546 -2.99 -8.87 30.62
C TYR A 546 -1.87 -9.86 30.41
N LYS A 547 -1.35 -9.91 29.19
CA LYS A 547 -0.10 -10.59 28.90
C LYS A 547 1.07 -9.60 28.84
N THR A 548 0.88 -8.31 29.16
CA THR A 548 1.84 -7.18 29.06
C THR A 548 1.93 -6.37 27.74
N PRO A 549 2.13 -6.92 26.52
CA PRO A 549 1.36 -8.05 26.00
C PRO A 549 2.07 -9.41 25.83
N TYR A 550 3.36 -9.58 26.16
CA TYR A 550 4.13 -10.81 25.89
C TYR A 550 4.72 -11.70 27.01
N ASP A 551 4.32 -11.59 28.29
CA ASP A 551 4.09 -12.79 29.13
C ASP A 551 2.98 -12.62 30.22
N ALA A 552 2.30 -13.72 30.57
CA ALA A 552 1.01 -13.71 31.27
C ALA A 552 1.08 -13.52 32.80
N GLU A 553 0.30 -12.57 33.36
CA GLU A 553 -0.44 -12.63 34.66
C GLU A 553 -0.99 -11.26 35.18
N MET A 554 -1.81 -10.52 34.42
CA MET A 554 -2.59 -9.38 34.96
C MET A 554 -4.10 -9.43 34.58
N LYS A 555 -4.93 -8.53 35.16
CA LYS A 555 -6.36 -8.25 34.83
C LYS A 555 -6.75 -6.82 35.23
N LEU A 556 -7.57 -6.12 34.42
CA LEU A 556 -7.79 -4.65 34.53
C LEU A 556 -9.09 -4.13 33.87
N ASN A 557 -10.22 -4.83 33.99
CA ASN A 557 -11.59 -4.34 33.79
C ASN A 557 -11.91 -3.47 32.54
N ASP A 558 -12.57 -4.07 31.55
CA ASP A 558 -13.58 -3.43 30.68
C ASP A 558 -13.13 -2.26 29.76
N TYR A 559 -11.82 -2.08 29.50
CA TYR A 559 -11.30 -1.13 28.50
C TYR A 559 -10.55 -1.85 27.35
N THR A 560 -10.62 -1.27 26.16
CA THR A 560 -9.83 -1.65 24.96
C THR A 560 -8.73 -0.62 24.71
N LEU A 561 -7.52 -1.07 24.35
CA LEU A 561 -6.42 -0.20 23.93
C LEU A 561 -6.54 0.13 22.42
N THR A 562 -5.88 1.17 21.93
CA THR A 562 -5.78 1.40 20.47
C THR A 562 -4.83 0.42 19.78
N GLY A 563 -3.81 -0.06 20.48
CA GLY A 563 -3.06 -1.24 20.06
C GLY A 563 -2.29 -1.09 18.75
N ASN A 564 -2.26 -2.17 17.97
CA ASN A 564 -1.54 -2.27 16.69
C ASN A 564 -2.48 -2.77 15.57
N ASP A 565 -3.76 -2.38 15.61
CA ASP A 565 -4.63 -2.47 14.42
C ASP A 565 -4.29 -1.31 13.45
N ILE A 566 -4.89 -1.33 12.27
CA ILE A 566 -4.90 -0.19 11.34
C ILE A 566 -6.33 0.36 11.18
N THR A 567 -6.48 1.56 10.64
CA THR A 567 -7.80 2.13 10.31
C THR A 567 -8.31 1.62 8.96
N HIS A 568 -9.61 1.76 8.69
CA HIS A 568 -10.17 1.41 7.38
C HIS A 568 -9.51 2.23 6.26
N LYS A 569 -9.16 3.51 6.53
CA LYS A 569 -8.40 4.38 5.62
C LYS A 569 -7.02 3.78 5.27
N ALA A 570 -6.32 3.22 6.25
CA ALA A 570 -5.03 2.55 6.03
C ALA A 570 -5.17 1.24 5.25
N TYR A 571 -6.22 0.45 5.51
CA TYR A 571 -6.54 -0.74 4.72
C TYR A 571 -6.80 -0.40 3.25
N GLU A 572 -7.60 0.63 2.94
CA GLU A 572 -7.85 1.04 1.55
C GLU A 572 -6.58 1.54 0.83
N LYS A 573 -5.65 2.23 1.52
CA LYS A 573 -4.32 2.57 0.96
C LYS A 573 -3.58 1.31 0.51
N LEU A 574 -3.53 0.28 1.36
CA LEU A 574 -2.89 -1.01 1.06
C LEU A 574 -3.60 -1.76 -0.07
N TYR A 575 -4.93 -1.77 -0.09
CA TYR A 575 -5.70 -2.40 -1.15
C TYR A 575 -5.43 -1.75 -2.52
N GLN A 576 -5.53 -0.42 -2.62
CA GLN A 576 -5.25 0.31 -3.87
C GLN A 576 -3.81 0.12 -4.36
N TYR A 577 -2.85 -0.05 -3.45
CA TYR A 577 -1.46 -0.36 -3.77
C TYR A 577 -1.31 -1.76 -4.39
N VAL A 578 -2.01 -2.77 -3.88
CA VAL A 578 -2.02 -4.11 -4.46
C VAL A 578 -2.81 -4.18 -5.78
N VAL A 579 -3.89 -3.40 -5.93
CA VAL A 579 -4.71 -3.31 -7.16
C VAL A 579 -3.86 -2.96 -8.39
N VAL A 580 -2.87 -2.08 -8.24
CA VAL A 580 -1.96 -1.71 -9.34
C VAL A 580 -0.78 -2.69 -9.54
N GLY A 581 -0.70 -3.77 -8.75
CA GLY A 581 0.29 -4.85 -8.87
C GLY A 581 1.60 -4.62 -8.11
N MET A 582 1.65 -3.68 -7.18
CA MET A 582 2.88 -3.30 -6.47
C MET A 582 3.26 -4.33 -5.38
N PRO A 583 4.57 -4.52 -5.06
CA PRO A 583 5.03 -5.51 -4.08
C PRO A 583 4.54 -5.25 -2.66
N LEU A 584 3.74 -6.18 -2.12
CA LEU A 584 3.31 -6.21 -0.71
C LEU A 584 3.89 -7.44 -0.02
N VAL A 585 4.71 -7.22 1.01
CA VAL A 585 5.30 -8.26 1.85
C VAL A 585 4.61 -8.24 3.22
N LEU A 586 4.02 -9.36 3.62
CA LEU A 586 3.37 -9.51 4.94
C LEU A 586 4.19 -10.46 5.83
N ASP A 587 4.22 -10.26 7.14
CA ASP A 587 4.64 -11.34 8.05
C ASP A 587 3.70 -12.55 7.94
N ASP A 588 4.23 -13.77 8.11
CA ASP A 588 3.43 -15.00 8.01
C ASP A 588 2.30 -15.08 9.07
N GLY A 589 2.42 -14.37 10.19
CA GLY A 589 1.35 -14.16 11.15
C GLY A 589 0.17 -13.34 10.61
N ILE A 590 0.43 -12.29 9.82
CA ILE A 590 -0.59 -11.40 9.25
C ILE A 590 -1.18 -12.03 7.98
N TYR A 591 -0.32 -12.53 7.09
CA TYR A 591 -0.72 -13.15 5.83
C TYR A 591 -1.76 -14.27 6.03
N TYR A 592 -1.54 -15.12 7.06
CA TYR A 592 -2.43 -16.22 7.46
C TYR A 592 -3.36 -15.87 8.63
N ASN A 593 -3.40 -14.61 9.08
CA ASN A 593 -4.30 -14.11 10.14
C ASN A 593 -4.23 -14.95 11.44
N LEU A 594 -3.03 -15.38 11.83
CA LEU A 594 -2.83 -16.30 12.95
C LEU A 594 -3.24 -15.63 14.26
N GLU A 595 -4.10 -16.27 15.06
CA GLU A 595 -4.72 -15.70 16.29
C GLU A 595 -3.73 -15.28 17.39
N SER A 596 -2.47 -15.65 17.23
CA SER A 596 -1.33 -15.24 18.06
C SER A 596 -0.71 -13.90 17.67
N VAL A 597 -0.88 -13.49 16.41
CA VAL A 597 -0.28 -12.30 15.77
C VAL A 597 -1.36 -11.30 15.36
N VAL A 598 -2.54 -11.77 14.93
CA VAL A 598 -3.73 -10.91 14.71
C VAL A 598 -4.80 -11.40 15.68
N ASP A 599 -5.01 -10.64 16.75
CA ASP A 599 -5.82 -11.06 17.91
C ASP A 599 -7.35 -10.91 17.67
N GLY A 600 -8.16 -10.94 18.74
CA GLY A 600 -9.60 -10.73 18.64
C GLY A 600 -10.01 -9.29 18.28
N ASP A 601 -9.27 -8.31 18.79
CA ASP A 601 -9.62 -6.88 18.78
C ASP A 601 -9.10 -6.14 17.53
N CYS A 602 -8.08 -6.66 16.85
CA CYS A 602 -7.61 -6.17 15.54
C CYS A 602 -8.74 -6.29 14.50
N THR A 603 -9.39 -5.19 14.12
CA THR A 603 -10.51 -5.18 13.18
C THR A 603 -10.06 -5.17 11.72
N ASN A 604 -9.44 -4.09 11.24
CA ASN A 604 -9.14 -3.92 9.81
C ASN A 604 -7.90 -4.70 9.38
N LEU A 605 -6.94 -4.95 10.28
CA LEU A 605 -5.75 -5.78 9.99
C LEU A 605 -6.12 -7.21 9.57
N LYS A 606 -7.28 -7.72 10.01
CA LYS A 606 -7.81 -9.02 9.54
C LYS A 606 -8.14 -9.01 8.03
N ASP A 607 -8.47 -7.87 7.44
CA ASP A 607 -8.75 -7.78 6.00
C ASP A 607 -7.51 -7.54 5.14
N VAL A 608 -6.38 -7.18 5.75
CA VAL A 608 -5.04 -7.21 5.11
C VAL A 608 -4.56 -8.66 4.87
N GLN A 609 -5.16 -9.67 5.51
CA GLN A 609 -4.80 -11.08 5.28
C GLN A 609 -4.93 -11.44 3.79
N ALA A 610 -4.03 -12.29 3.29
CA ALA A 610 -3.93 -12.52 1.85
C ALA A 610 -5.22 -13.07 1.23
N VAL A 611 -5.97 -13.91 1.95
CA VAL A 611 -7.25 -14.46 1.50
C VAL A 611 -8.31 -13.35 1.28
N SER A 612 -8.40 -12.36 2.18
CA SER A 612 -9.35 -11.24 2.05
C SER A 612 -8.98 -10.36 0.85
N LEU A 613 -7.72 -9.92 0.76
CA LEU A 613 -7.22 -9.12 -0.36
C LEU A 613 -7.45 -9.84 -1.70
N LYS A 614 -7.07 -11.12 -1.80
CA LYS A 614 -7.24 -11.93 -3.02
C LYS A 614 -8.72 -12.09 -3.41
N LYS A 615 -9.62 -12.38 -2.45
CA LYS A 615 -11.07 -12.43 -2.72
C LYS A 615 -11.58 -11.11 -3.28
N ARG A 616 -11.16 -9.97 -2.73
CA ARG A 616 -11.59 -8.63 -3.19
C ARG A 616 -11.02 -8.26 -4.57
N LEU A 617 -9.75 -8.58 -4.86
CA LEU A 617 -9.14 -8.41 -6.19
C LEU A 617 -9.84 -9.24 -7.28
N VAL A 618 -10.27 -10.46 -6.95
CA VAL A 618 -11.06 -11.31 -7.85
C VAL A 618 -12.41 -10.66 -8.18
N SER A 619 -13.10 -10.07 -7.20
CA SER A 619 -14.41 -9.43 -7.43
C SER A 619 -14.36 -8.09 -8.15
N GLU A 620 -13.31 -7.28 -7.95
CA GLU A 620 -13.27 -5.88 -8.43
C GLU A 620 -12.49 -5.66 -9.73
N ILE A 621 -11.43 -6.42 -10.02
CA ILE A 621 -10.52 -6.10 -11.16
C ILE A 621 -10.14 -7.29 -12.06
N SER A 622 -10.48 -8.53 -11.69
CA SER A 622 -9.87 -9.77 -12.21
C SER A 622 -8.37 -9.88 -11.81
N TYR A 623 -8.04 -10.95 -11.09
CA TYR A 623 -6.91 -11.04 -10.16
C TYR A 623 -5.49 -11.26 -10.79
N ALA A 624 -5.25 -10.78 -12.02
CA ALA A 624 -4.07 -11.10 -12.84
C ALA A 624 -2.80 -10.24 -12.58
N LYS A 625 -2.53 -9.83 -11.32
CA LYS A 625 -1.39 -8.95 -10.95
C LYS A 625 -0.82 -9.17 -9.54
N SER A 626 -0.98 -10.35 -8.93
CA SER A 626 -0.68 -10.48 -7.49
C SER A 626 0.81 -10.57 -7.15
N ASN A 627 1.31 -9.46 -6.59
CA ASN A 627 2.67 -9.27 -6.07
C ASN A 627 2.66 -9.31 -4.52
N ILE A 628 1.72 -10.07 -3.94
CA ILE A 628 1.55 -10.28 -2.50
C ILE A 628 2.35 -11.53 -2.11
N VAL A 629 3.28 -11.40 -1.17
CA VAL A 629 4.07 -12.51 -0.62
C VAL A 629 4.09 -12.45 0.90
N HIS A 630 4.53 -13.54 1.53
CA HIS A 630 4.88 -13.50 2.95
C HIS A 630 6.37 -13.74 3.21
N VAL A 631 6.83 -13.13 4.29
CA VAL A 631 8.13 -13.34 4.93
C VAL A 631 7.90 -13.97 6.31
N ASN A 632 8.80 -14.85 6.75
CA ASN A 632 8.74 -15.39 8.11
C ASN A 632 9.70 -14.59 9.00
N THR A 633 9.20 -13.69 9.85
CA THR A 633 10.09 -12.85 10.69
C THR A 633 10.75 -13.58 11.87
N ARG A 634 10.36 -14.83 12.13
CA ARG A 634 10.65 -15.56 13.38
C ARG A 634 12.09 -16.05 13.46
N GLY A 635 12.93 -15.35 14.23
CA GLY A 635 14.33 -15.72 14.45
C GLY A 635 15.32 -15.07 13.46
N SER A 636 16.61 -15.12 13.82
CA SER A 636 17.64 -14.19 13.32
C SER A 636 17.95 -14.21 11.82
N GLU A 637 17.56 -15.26 11.10
CA GLU A 637 17.82 -15.41 9.65
C GLU A 637 16.53 -15.63 8.83
N ALA A 638 15.39 -15.92 9.46
CA ALA A 638 14.18 -16.33 8.75
C ALA A 638 13.61 -15.21 7.85
N TYR A 639 13.75 -13.95 8.29
CA TYR A 639 13.24 -12.77 7.59
C TYR A 639 13.89 -12.50 6.22
N LYS A 640 14.92 -13.26 5.87
CA LYS A 640 15.63 -13.16 4.58
C LYS A 640 14.96 -14.01 3.49
N LEU A 641 13.98 -14.84 3.85
CA LEU A 641 13.29 -15.79 2.96
C LEU A 641 11.83 -15.40 2.73
N ILE A 642 11.42 -15.38 1.46
CA ILE A 642 10.05 -15.11 1.02
C ILE A 642 9.51 -16.28 0.19
N SER A 643 8.19 -16.43 0.13
CA SER A 643 7.55 -17.55 -0.58
C SER A 643 7.62 -17.47 -2.12
N LYS A 644 7.94 -16.30 -2.69
CA LYS A 644 8.10 -16.05 -4.13
C LYS A 644 8.95 -14.78 -4.35
N THR A 645 9.90 -14.78 -5.29
CA THR A 645 10.66 -13.58 -5.72
C THR A 645 9.70 -12.45 -6.13
N LEU A 646 10.00 -11.21 -5.71
CA LEU A 646 9.20 -10.02 -6.04
C LEU A 646 9.41 -9.58 -7.50
N TYR A 647 8.35 -9.08 -8.13
CA TYR A 647 8.44 -8.38 -9.40
C TYR A 647 8.61 -6.87 -9.16
N TYR A 648 9.62 -6.25 -9.77
CA TYR A 648 9.73 -4.78 -9.77
C TYR A 648 8.71 -4.18 -10.75
N VAL A 649 8.11 -3.05 -10.37
CA VAL A 649 7.10 -2.35 -11.16
C VAL A 649 7.65 -0.98 -11.54
N ASP A 650 8.03 -0.83 -12.81
CA ASP A 650 8.52 0.45 -13.34
C ASP A 650 7.43 1.51 -13.32
N LYS A 651 7.70 2.61 -12.60
CA LYS A 651 6.83 3.79 -12.52
C LYS A 651 7.10 4.74 -13.70
N PRO A 652 6.07 5.44 -14.22
CA PRO A 652 6.27 6.38 -15.31
C PRO A 652 7.15 7.56 -14.88
N TYR A 653 8.01 8.05 -15.79
CA TYR A 653 8.73 9.30 -15.57
C TYR A 653 7.75 10.46 -15.68
N VAL A 654 7.62 11.22 -14.60
CA VAL A 654 6.81 12.42 -14.50
C VAL A 654 7.70 13.58 -14.11
N ASN A 655 7.62 14.66 -14.87
CA ASN A 655 8.23 15.93 -14.51
C ASN A 655 7.28 17.05 -14.96
N ILE A 656 6.21 17.27 -14.19
CA ILE A 656 5.18 18.29 -14.43
C ILE A 656 5.05 19.14 -13.16
N GLY A 657 4.93 20.45 -13.30
CA GLY A 657 4.74 21.38 -12.18
C GLY A 657 4.21 22.73 -12.63
N PRO A 658 3.81 23.60 -11.68
CA PRO A 658 3.17 24.88 -11.98
C PRO A 658 4.14 25.90 -12.58
N SER A 659 3.60 26.76 -13.43
CA SER A 659 4.33 27.76 -14.20
C SER A 659 3.44 28.96 -14.55
N ILE A 660 4.06 30.13 -14.65
CA ILE A 660 3.41 31.42 -14.96
C ILE A 660 4.25 32.11 -16.03
N GLY A 661 3.62 32.60 -17.10
CA GLY A 661 4.30 33.26 -18.21
C GLY A 661 5.34 32.39 -18.94
N GLY A 662 5.20 31.06 -18.87
CA GLY A 662 6.16 30.09 -19.41
C GLY A 662 7.38 29.82 -18.53
N SER A 663 7.50 30.48 -17.37
CA SER A 663 8.53 30.17 -16.36
C SER A 663 7.96 29.25 -15.28
N ARG A 664 8.66 28.18 -14.93
CA ARG A 664 8.28 27.36 -13.77
C ARG A 664 8.42 28.14 -12.47
N ILE A 665 7.51 27.85 -11.55
CA ILE A 665 7.62 28.25 -10.15
C ILE A 665 8.53 27.22 -9.47
N SER A 666 9.50 27.66 -8.66
CA SER A 666 10.26 26.76 -7.79
C SER A 666 9.37 26.24 -6.66
N ASP A 667 9.55 25.01 -6.21
CA ASP A 667 8.81 24.51 -5.06
C ASP A 667 9.11 25.38 -3.82
N TYR A 668 8.08 25.72 -3.05
CA TYR A 668 8.23 26.38 -1.76
C TYR A 668 8.81 25.42 -0.70
N SER A 669 8.61 24.11 -0.84
CA SER A 669 9.03 23.08 0.13
C SER A 669 10.55 22.92 0.24
N GLU A 670 11.30 23.11 -0.86
CA GLU A 670 12.77 22.89 -0.93
C GLU A 670 13.61 24.03 -0.32
N LYS A 671 12.97 25.03 0.30
CA LYS A 671 13.65 26.25 0.78
C LYS A 671 14.55 26.01 2.00
N SER A 672 15.62 26.81 2.08
CA SER A 672 16.41 27.00 3.29
C SER A 672 16.42 28.48 3.69
N LEU A 673 16.23 28.76 4.98
CA LEU A 673 16.33 30.11 5.53
C LEU A 673 17.73 30.68 5.31
N SER A 674 17.82 31.85 4.66
CA SER A 674 19.08 32.56 4.43
C SER A 674 19.01 34.00 4.95
N ASN A 675 19.88 34.33 5.91
CA ASN A 675 20.06 35.67 6.48
C ASN A 675 18.79 36.31 7.09
N GLY A 676 17.87 35.52 7.66
CA GLY A 676 16.74 36.00 8.47
C GLY A 676 15.59 36.68 7.70
N ASN A 677 15.67 36.72 6.38
CA ASN A 677 14.56 37.14 5.51
C ASN A 677 13.94 35.90 4.85
N LEU A 678 12.60 35.81 4.83
CA LEU A 678 11.90 34.81 4.01
C LEU A 678 12.11 35.13 2.52
N SER A 679 12.37 34.09 1.71
CA SER A 679 12.66 34.27 0.29
C SER A 679 11.38 34.43 -0.55
N ALA A 680 11.39 35.43 -1.45
CA ALA A 680 10.32 35.63 -2.44
C ALA A 680 10.40 34.63 -3.63
N ASP A 681 11.42 33.77 -3.65
CA ASP A 681 11.46 32.62 -4.58
C ASP A 681 10.28 31.68 -4.29
N GLY A 682 9.74 30.99 -5.29
CA GLY A 682 8.53 30.17 -5.13
C GLY A 682 7.27 30.90 -4.63
N THR A 683 7.29 32.24 -4.57
CA THR A 683 6.12 33.06 -4.27
C THR A 683 5.57 33.72 -5.53
N VAL A 684 4.24 33.78 -5.64
CA VAL A 684 3.53 34.47 -6.72
C VAL A 684 3.06 35.83 -6.19
N ALA A 685 3.21 36.88 -6.99
CA ALA A 685 2.65 38.18 -6.69
C ALA A 685 1.15 38.19 -7.04
N ASN A 686 0.28 38.44 -6.06
CA ASN A 686 -1.17 38.62 -6.21
C ASN A 686 -1.57 39.49 -7.42
N THR A 687 -0.86 40.61 -7.66
CA THR A 687 -1.08 41.52 -8.80
C THR A 687 -0.70 40.94 -10.17
N SER A 688 -0.30 39.66 -10.24
CA SER A 688 0.17 38.96 -11.45
C SER A 688 -0.30 37.51 -11.45
N LEU A 689 -1.59 37.30 -11.22
CA LEU A 689 -2.30 36.02 -11.38
C LEU A 689 -3.00 35.92 -12.75
N PRO A 690 -2.32 35.44 -13.82
CA PRO A 690 -2.98 34.88 -14.98
C PRO A 690 -3.47 33.45 -14.66
N ASP A 691 -3.99 32.74 -15.67
CA ASP A 691 -4.15 31.28 -15.57
C ASP A 691 -2.81 30.62 -15.22
N MET A 692 -2.81 29.73 -14.23
CA MET A 692 -1.64 28.94 -13.84
C MET A 692 -1.50 27.76 -14.80
N HIS A 693 -0.35 27.62 -15.44
CA HIS A 693 -0.09 26.50 -16.33
C HIS A 693 0.67 25.38 -15.62
N PHE A 694 0.18 24.14 -15.67
CA PHE A 694 0.95 22.96 -15.29
C PHE A 694 1.71 22.46 -16.52
N THR A 695 3.03 22.68 -16.55
CA THR A 695 3.88 22.38 -17.71
C THR A 695 4.95 21.34 -17.39
N GLY A 696 5.33 20.54 -18.39
CA GLY A 696 6.35 19.54 -18.19
C GLY A 696 6.45 18.47 -19.26
N SER A 697 6.90 17.28 -18.84
CA SER A 697 7.11 16.13 -19.71
C SER A 697 6.79 14.80 -19.03
N LEU A 698 6.27 13.87 -19.83
CA LEU A 698 6.08 12.44 -19.51
C LEU A 698 7.00 11.58 -20.39
N SER A 699 7.24 10.33 -19.96
CA SER A 699 7.88 9.28 -20.79
C SER A 699 7.36 9.27 -22.24
N GLY A 700 8.23 9.42 -23.24
CA GLY A 700 7.83 9.71 -24.62
C GLY A 700 7.11 8.59 -25.41
N ASN A 701 7.05 7.36 -24.88
CA ASN A 701 6.59 6.17 -25.62
C ASN A 701 5.33 5.49 -25.04
N GLY A 702 4.63 6.12 -24.08
CA GLY A 702 3.45 5.53 -23.44
C GLY A 702 2.17 6.36 -23.56
N SER A 703 1.08 5.79 -23.07
CA SER A 703 -0.23 6.44 -22.92
C SER A 703 -0.55 6.56 -21.43
N TYR A 704 -0.99 7.73 -21.00
CA TYR A 704 -1.11 8.09 -19.59
C TYR A 704 -2.51 8.64 -19.28
N ARG A 705 -3.02 8.35 -18.10
CA ARG A 705 -4.13 9.12 -17.51
C ARG A 705 -3.55 10.10 -16.50
N VAL A 706 -3.88 11.39 -16.66
CA VAL A 706 -3.39 12.46 -15.79
C VAL A 706 -4.55 13.07 -15.01
N LYS A 707 -4.39 13.19 -13.69
CA LYS A 707 -5.21 14.06 -12.84
C LYS A 707 -4.35 15.18 -12.29
N ILE A 708 -4.96 16.35 -12.05
CA ILE A 708 -4.32 17.44 -11.31
C ILE A 708 -5.24 17.81 -10.14
N TYR A 709 -4.64 17.87 -8.95
CA TYR A 709 -5.27 18.29 -7.70
C TYR A 709 -4.57 19.53 -7.16
N VAL A 710 -5.34 20.37 -6.48
CA VAL A 710 -4.83 21.47 -5.64
C VAL A 710 -5.51 21.36 -4.28
N ASP A 711 -4.69 21.25 -3.23
CA ASP A 711 -5.08 21.34 -1.81
C ASP A 711 -5.56 22.77 -1.57
N ARG A 712 -6.80 22.90 -1.08
CA ARG A 712 -7.46 24.21 -0.97
C ARG A 712 -8.00 24.55 0.40
N ASN A 713 -8.24 23.56 1.25
CA ASN A 713 -8.58 23.77 2.66
C ASN A 713 -7.32 23.80 3.55
N ASN A 714 -6.12 23.57 2.99
CA ASN A 714 -4.84 23.48 3.70
C ASN A 714 -4.86 22.40 4.80
N ASP A 715 -5.46 21.24 4.49
CA ASP A 715 -5.27 20.00 5.26
C ASP A 715 -4.22 19.06 4.59
N SER A 716 -3.85 19.30 3.34
CA SER A 716 -2.88 18.49 2.58
C SER A 716 -3.22 17.00 2.42
N ILE A 717 -4.50 16.67 2.54
CA ILE A 717 -5.16 15.61 1.78
C ILE A 717 -5.38 16.15 0.35
N PHE A 718 -5.62 15.25 -0.61
CA PHE A 718 -6.07 15.63 -1.95
C PHE A 718 -7.32 14.82 -2.26
N ALA A 719 -8.49 15.43 -2.13
CA ALA A 719 -9.75 14.73 -2.34
C ALA A 719 -10.07 14.55 -3.84
N GLU A 720 -10.80 13.48 -4.18
CA GLU A 720 -11.43 13.30 -5.50
C GLU A 720 -12.62 14.28 -5.71
N ASN A 721 -12.83 15.25 -4.79
CA ASN A 721 -13.91 16.23 -4.83
C ASN A 721 -13.83 17.11 -6.10
N TYR A 722 -14.80 16.91 -7.00
CA TYR A 722 -14.85 17.51 -8.34
C TYR A 722 -16.10 18.36 -8.60
N SER A 723 -17.08 18.37 -7.69
CA SER A 723 -18.30 19.20 -7.78
C SER A 723 -18.64 19.90 -6.46
N GLY A 724 -18.61 21.24 -6.46
CA GLY A 724 -18.95 22.07 -5.29
C GLY A 724 -17.93 23.18 -5.05
N GLU A 725 -17.94 23.70 -3.81
CA GLU A 725 -17.04 24.75 -3.34
C GLU A 725 -15.69 24.15 -2.89
N LYS A 726 -15.73 23.02 -2.17
CA LYS A 726 -14.56 22.22 -1.73
C LYS A 726 -13.95 21.35 -2.84
N ASN A 727 -13.91 21.88 -4.06
CA ASN A 727 -13.30 21.23 -5.22
C ASN A 727 -11.77 21.28 -5.15
N GLU A 728 -11.15 20.12 -5.33
CA GLU A 728 -9.68 19.95 -5.32
C GLU A 728 -9.18 19.21 -6.57
N LEU A 729 -9.93 18.22 -7.07
CA LEU A 729 -9.66 17.56 -8.35
C LEU A 729 -10.13 18.45 -9.50
N ILE A 730 -9.17 19.09 -10.17
CA ILE A 730 -9.41 20.18 -11.13
C ILE A 730 -9.18 19.80 -12.59
N TYR A 731 -8.36 18.76 -12.85
CA TYR A 731 -8.16 18.19 -14.17
C TYR A 731 -8.46 16.70 -14.14
N TYR A 732 -9.49 16.29 -14.88
CA TYR A 732 -10.02 14.92 -14.94
C TYR A 732 -10.84 14.73 -16.23
N GLU A 733 -11.08 13.48 -16.65
CA GLU A 733 -11.88 13.15 -17.82
C GLU A 733 -13.37 13.45 -17.55
N LYS A 734 -14.02 14.22 -18.43
CA LYS A 734 -15.41 14.67 -18.23
C LYS A 734 -16.40 13.88 -19.08
N SER A 735 -17.50 13.46 -18.48
CA SER A 735 -18.61 12.77 -19.14
C SER A 735 -19.89 13.58 -18.95
N GLY A 736 -20.43 14.13 -20.04
CA GLY A 736 -21.60 15.01 -19.99
C GLY A 736 -21.37 16.25 -19.11
N SER A 737 -22.03 16.29 -17.96
CA SER A 737 -21.93 17.38 -16.96
C SER A 737 -21.18 16.99 -15.68
N GLY A 738 -20.47 15.86 -15.66
CA GLY A 738 -19.75 15.36 -14.48
C GLY A 738 -18.43 14.68 -14.83
N ALA A 739 -17.84 13.98 -13.86
CA ALA A 739 -16.67 13.13 -14.07
C ALA A 739 -17.03 11.88 -14.90
N ALA A 740 -16.09 11.41 -15.71
CA ALA A 740 -16.08 10.06 -16.23
C ALA A 740 -15.49 9.12 -15.15
N THR A 741 -16.09 7.95 -14.97
CA THR A 741 -15.63 6.95 -14.00
C THR A 741 -15.26 5.64 -14.67
N ASP A 742 -14.48 4.81 -13.99
CA ASP A 742 -14.34 3.40 -14.32
C ASP A 742 -15.60 2.59 -13.93
N ALA A 743 -15.51 1.26 -14.05
CA ALA A 743 -16.60 0.33 -13.71
C ALA A 743 -16.90 0.23 -12.20
N ASN A 744 -15.98 0.68 -11.36
CA ASN A 744 -16.07 0.62 -9.90
C ASN A 744 -16.43 1.99 -9.29
N GLY A 745 -16.49 3.05 -10.11
CA GLY A 745 -16.89 4.40 -9.73
C GLY A 745 -15.74 5.38 -9.52
N ASN A 746 -14.48 4.96 -9.66
CA ASN A 746 -13.31 5.84 -9.47
C ASN A 746 -13.21 6.85 -10.63
N ILE A 747 -12.78 8.09 -10.34
CA ILE A 747 -12.68 9.12 -11.38
C ILE A 747 -11.50 8.85 -12.32
N LEU A 748 -11.74 9.01 -13.61
CA LEU A 748 -10.74 8.84 -14.66
C LEU A 748 -9.91 10.12 -14.86
N GLY A 749 -8.59 10.00 -14.82
CA GLY A 749 -7.68 11.05 -15.30
C GLY A 749 -7.73 11.18 -16.83
N VAL A 750 -7.48 12.38 -17.38
CA VAL A 750 -7.53 12.64 -18.82
C VAL A 750 -6.49 11.81 -19.56
N LEU A 751 -6.91 11.12 -20.63
CA LEU A 751 -6.02 10.34 -21.48
C LEU A 751 -5.12 11.27 -22.33
N VAL A 752 -3.80 11.14 -22.15
CA VAL A 752 -2.77 11.87 -22.90
C VAL A 752 -1.70 10.92 -23.42
N ASN A 753 -0.98 11.33 -24.46
CA ASN A 753 0.20 10.61 -24.95
C ASN A 753 1.47 11.13 -24.25
N GLY A 754 2.52 10.31 -24.24
CA GLY A 754 3.86 10.69 -23.80
C GLY A 754 4.45 11.90 -24.55
N GLY A 755 5.40 12.60 -23.92
CA GLY A 755 6.02 13.81 -24.46
C GLY A 755 5.71 15.06 -23.63
N SER A 756 5.53 16.20 -24.29
CA SER A 756 5.30 17.50 -23.63
C SER A 756 3.87 17.63 -23.10
N PHE A 757 3.73 18.21 -21.90
CA PHE A 757 2.45 18.47 -21.24
C PHE A 757 2.31 19.96 -20.92
N ASP A 758 1.12 20.52 -21.15
CA ASP A 758 0.74 21.91 -20.82
C ASP A 758 -0.78 21.99 -20.63
N VAL A 759 -1.23 22.43 -19.45
CA VAL A 759 -2.64 22.63 -19.09
C VAL A 759 -2.80 23.91 -18.28
N ALA A 760 -3.65 24.82 -18.75
CA ALA A 760 -4.01 26.05 -18.04
C ALA A 760 -5.12 25.81 -17.01
N ILE A 761 -4.99 26.45 -15.84
CA ILE A 761 -5.88 26.32 -14.68
C ILE A 761 -6.17 27.73 -14.12
N PRO A 762 -7.44 28.18 -14.10
CA PRO A 762 -7.79 29.48 -13.54
C PRO A 762 -7.72 29.46 -12.00
N LEU A 763 -6.98 30.39 -11.42
CA LEU A 763 -6.95 30.61 -9.96
C LEU A 763 -7.82 31.83 -9.57
N PRO A 764 -8.46 31.84 -8.39
CA PRO A 764 -9.18 33.02 -7.92
C PRO A 764 -8.27 34.24 -7.75
N LYS A 765 -8.72 35.42 -8.23
CA LYS A 765 -8.06 36.73 -8.00
C LYS A 765 -7.73 36.95 -6.50
N THR A 766 -8.55 36.38 -5.62
CA THR A 766 -8.55 36.50 -4.15
C THR A 766 -7.66 35.48 -3.43
N LEU A 767 -7.17 34.42 -4.09
CA LEU A 767 -6.43 33.32 -3.44
C LEU A 767 -5.08 33.78 -2.85
N ARG A 768 -4.80 33.45 -1.58
CA ARG A 768 -3.58 33.85 -0.84
C ARG A 768 -3.01 32.67 -0.05
N GLY A 769 -1.77 32.80 0.40
CA GLY A 769 -1.14 31.86 1.33
C GLY A 769 -0.48 30.68 0.63
N TYR A 770 -0.18 29.64 1.41
CA TYR A 770 0.33 28.36 0.92
C TYR A 770 -0.72 27.65 0.07
N ILE A 771 -0.27 26.94 -0.97
CA ILE A 771 -1.10 26.08 -1.83
C ILE A 771 -0.27 24.85 -2.21
N LYS A 772 -0.73 23.65 -1.81
CA LYS A 772 -0.11 22.38 -2.21
C LYS A 772 -0.77 21.85 -3.49
N TRP A 773 -0.02 21.11 -4.30
CA TRP A 773 -0.52 20.55 -5.56
C TRP A 773 0.00 19.14 -5.82
N ARG A 774 -0.78 18.36 -6.57
CA ARG A 774 -0.44 17.00 -7.04
C ARG A 774 -0.81 16.84 -8.50
N VAL A 775 0.07 16.23 -9.28
CA VAL A 775 -0.21 15.67 -10.60
C VAL A 775 -0.09 14.15 -10.49
N GLU A 776 -1.20 13.43 -10.42
CA GLU A 776 -1.24 11.96 -10.47
C GLU A 776 -1.14 11.52 -11.94
N VAL A 777 -0.19 10.63 -12.25
CA VAL A 777 -0.01 10.08 -13.59
C VAL A 777 -0.01 8.56 -13.53
N THR A 778 -0.96 7.94 -14.22
CA THR A 778 -1.11 6.49 -14.28
C THR A 778 -0.79 5.99 -15.69
N ASP A 779 0.15 5.07 -15.83
CA ASP A 779 0.43 4.38 -17.10
C ASP A 779 -0.75 3.45 -17.46
N VAL A 780 -1.30 3.61 -18.66
CA VAL A 780 -2.50 2.88 -19.10
C VAL A 780 -2.21 1.39 -19.37
N THR A 781 -0.94 1.02 -19.57
CA THR A 781 -0.51 -0.35 -19.84
C THR A 781 -0.25 -1.12 -18.55
N THR A 782 0.58 -0.55 -17.66
CA THR A 782 0.97 -1.24 -16.42
C THR A 782 0.00 -0.99 -15.27
N GLY A 783 -0.70 0.16 -15.27
CA GLY A 783 -1.44 0.68 -14.11
C GLY A 783 -0.55 1.34 -13.05
N ALA A 784 0.76 1.44 -13.29
CA ALA A 784 1.68 2.05 -12.33
C ALA A 784 1.44 3.56 -12.22
N VAL A 785 1.38 4.04 -10.98
CA VAL A 785 1.13 5.44 -10.63
C VAL A 785 2.45 6.13 -10.28
N LYS A 786 2.63 7.37 -10.76
CA LYS A 786 3.63 8.28 -10.20
C LYS A 786 3.05 9.68 -10.05
N ASN A 787 3.30 10.28 -8.89
CA ASN A 787 2.91 11.66 -8.63
C ASN A 787 4.10 12.60 -8.82
N SER A 788 3.81 13.80 -9.31
CA SER A 788 4.62 15.00 -9.10
C SER A 788 3.88 15.89 -8.11
N GLU A 789 4.51 16.28 -7.01
CA GLU A 789 3.89 17.04 -5.91
C GLU A 789 4.82 18.17 -5.48
N GLY A 790 4.26 19.18 -4.82
CA GLY A 790 5.00 20.30 -4.24
C GLY A 790 4.05 21.40 -3.76
N ALA A 791 4.60 22.59 -3.51
CA ALA A 791 3.82 23.75 -3.09
C ALA A 791 4.30 25.05 -3.74
N PHE A 792 3.43 26.07 -3.70
CA PHE A 792 3.79 27.47 -3.93
C PHE A 792 3.05 28.35 -2.93
N ALA A 793 3.42 29.62 -2.81
CA ALA A 793 2.68 30.58 -1.99
C ALA A 793 2.26 31.81 -2.78
N ILE A 794 1.00 32.26 -2.64
CA ILE A 794 0.53 33.52 -3.22
C ILE A 794 0.64 34.62 -2.17
N SER A 795 1.61 35.51 -2.37
CA SER A 795 1.85 36.67 -1.51
C SER A 795 0.76 37.72 -1.67
N ALA A 796 0.38 38.41 -0.60
CA ALA A 796 -0.63 39.48 -0.65
C ALA A 796 -0.17 40.71 -1.46
N GLY A 797 1.14 40.89 -1.67
CA GLY A 797 1.74 42.10 -2.21
C GLY A 797 1.88 43.17 -1.13
N THR A 798 1.55 44.43 -1.45
CA THR A 798 1.63 45.55 -0.49
C THR A 798 0.39 45.71 0.39
N ALA A 799 -0.61 44.82 0.28
CA ALA A 799 -1.85 44.88 1.03
C ALA A 799 -1.73 44.09 2.36
N THR A 800 -1.49 44.80 3.46
CA THR A 800 -1.47 44.21 4.81
C THR A 800 -2.87 44.15 5.41
N LYS A 801 -3.34 42.96 5.80
CA LYS A 801 -4.62 42.76 6.50
C LYS A 801 -4.35 42.51 7.99
N THR A 802 -4.81 43.41 8.86
CA THR A 802 -4.82 43.18 10.30
C THR A 802 -5.98 42.24 10.66
N ILE A 803 -5.66 41.12 11.30
CA ILE A 803 -6.63 40.11 11.73
C ILE A 803 -6.88 40.26 13.24
N LYS A 804 -8.15 40.28 13.64
CA LYS A 804 -8.56 40.36 15.04
C LYS A 804 -8.68 38.96 15.63
N VAL A 805 -7.91 38.66 16.68
CA VAL A 805 -7.82 37.34 17.31
C VAL A 805 -8.21 37.44 18.78
N LEU A 806 -9.09 36.54 19.24
CA LEU A 806 -9.49 36.45 20.64
C LEU A 806 -8.72 35.33 21.36
N GLN A 807 -7.83 35.66 22.27
CA GLN A 807 -7.22 34.69 23.19
C GLN A 807 -8.07 34.55 24.46
N VAL A 808 -8.61 33.36 24.68
CA VAL A 808 -9.33 32.98 25.90
C VAL A 808 -8.35 32.29 26.84
N GLU A 809 -7.84 33.05 27.80
CA GLU A 809 -6.97 32.55 28.87
C GLU A 809 -7.78 32.03 30.06
N ASN A 810 -7.16 31.20 30.89
CA ASN A 810 -7.72 30.75 32.16
C ASN A 810 -7.66 31.84 33.24
N ASP A 811 -8.63 31.88 34.14
CA ASP A 811 -8.75 32.86 35.24
C ASP A 811 -7.69 32.70 36.34
N SER A 812 -7.28 31.46 36.61
CA SER A 812 -6.36 31.09 37.70
C SER A 812 -4.88 31.04 37.31
N GLU A 813 -4.58 30.93 36.01
CA GLU A 813 -3.23 30.68 35.50
C GLU A 813 -2.81 31.71 34.42
N THR A 814 -1.50 31.81 34.21
CA THR A 814 -0.87 32.66 33.18
C THR A 814 -0.57 31.86 31.94
N ALA A 815 -0.77 32.45 30.76
CA ALA A 815 -0.40 31.81 29.50
C ALA A 815 1.12 31.60 29.40
N HIS A 816 1.54 30.38 29.04
CA HIS A 816 2.92 29.97 28.81
C HIS A 816 3.49 30.42 27.45
N ILE A 817 2.61 30.76 26.50
CA ILE A 817 2.96 31.51 25.28
C ILE A 817 2.32 32.89 25.39
N ASN A 818 3.12 33.95 25.22
CA ASN A 818 2.64 35.32 25.25
C ASN A 818 2.45 35.87 23.82
N LEU A 819 1.22 35.79 23.29
CA LEU A 819 0.85 36.36 21.97
C LEU A 819 1.00 37.89 21.87
N THR A 820 1.27 38.58 22.97
CA THR A 820 1.56 40.02 23.01
C THR A 820 2.94 40.27 23.65
N GLY A 821 3.93 39.44 23.30
CA GLY A 821 5.30 39.52 23.80
C GLY A 821 6.31 39.33 22.66
N ASP A 822 7.45 39.98 22.82
CA ASP A 822 8.48 40.20 21.80
C ASP A 822 8.80 38.94 20.97
N ALA A 823 8.99 37.78 21.61
CA ALA A 823 9.33 36.55 20.90
C ALA A 823 8.28 36.09 19.86
N PHE A 824 6.98 36.19 20.18
CA PHE A 824 5.92 35.90 19.22
C PHE A 824 5.80 37.04 18.20
N THR A 825 5.76 38.29 18.65
CA THR A 825 5.57 39.46 17.79
C THR A 825 6.68 39.57 16.74
N ASN A 826 7.95 39.49 17.13
CA ASN A 826 9.10 39.51 16.22
C ASN A 826 9.04 38.35 15.21
N THR A 827 8.69 37.14 15.67
CA THR A 827 8.64 35.95 14.81
C THR A 827 7.46 35.99 13.83
N PHE A 828 6.32 36.57 14.23
CA PHE A 828 5.17 36.74 13.36
C PHE A 828 5.35 37.89 12.35
N GLU A 829 5.87 39.06 12.77
CA GLU A 829 6.05 40.23 11.90
C GLU A 829 7.03 39.98 10.74
N ARG A 830 8.05 39.13 10.94
CA ARG A 830 8.92 38.65 9.84
C ARG A 830 8.12 38.00 8.71
N THR A 831 7.00 37.34 9.03
CA THR A 831 6.16 36.63 8.06
C THR A 831 5.29 37.56 7.22
N THR A 832 4.97 38.77 7.70
CA THR A 832 4.05 39.72 7.03
C THR A 832 4.47 40.04 5.58
N SER A 833 5.76 39.96 5.27
CA SER A 833 6.31 40.11 3.91
C SER A 833 5.85 39.02 2.91
N VAL A 834 5.48 37.83 3.40
CA VAL A 834 4.99 36.69 2.60
C VAL A 834 3.49 36.50 2.81
N THR A 835 3.02 36.53 4.07
CA THR A 835 1.63 36.27 4.43
C THR A 835 0.70 37.45 4.11
N GLY A 836 1.20 38.69 4.16
CA GLY A 836 0.38 39.90 4.16
C GLY A 836 -0.43 40.11 5.45
N LEU A 837 -0.18 39.32 6.50
CA LEU A 837 -0.97 39.35 7.73
C LEU A 837 -0.26 40.13 8.84
N SER A 838 -1.06 40.88 9.60
CA SER A 838 -0.71 41.45 10.90
C SER A 838 -1.82 41.06 11.89
N VAL A 839 -1.59 41.14 13.20
CA VAL A 839 -2.56 40.65 14.21
C VAL A 839 -2.85 41.67 15.31
N ASP A 840 -4.13 41.75 15.68
CA ASP A 840 -4.64 42.47 16.87
C ASP A 840 -5.13 41.42 17.87
N ILE A 841 -4.40 41.25 18.97
CA ILE A 841 -4.66 40.19 19.96
C ILE A 841 -5.46 40.75 21.14
N VAL A 842 -6.74 40.41 21.19
CA VAL A 842 -7.62 40.70 22.34
C VAL A 842 -7.55 39.52 23.32
N LYS A 843 -7.16 39.79 24.56
CA LYS A 843 -7.10 38.77 25.62
C LYS A 843 -8.29 38.89 26.57
N VAL A 844 -8.98 37.79 26.84
CA VAL A 844 -10.05 37.67 27.84
C VAL A 844 -9.80 36.48 28.77
N LYS A 845 -10.33 36.54 29.99
CA LYS A 845 -10.44 35.35 30.86
C LYS A 845 -11.77 34.63 30.61
N LYS A 846 -11.86 33.33 30.93
CA LYS A 846 -13.10 32.53 30.79
C LYS A 846 -14.31 33.17 31.48
N SER A 847 -14.14 33.69 32.70
CA SER A 847 -15.19 34.42 33.43
C SER A 847 -15.61 35.72 32.72
N GLY A 848 -14.68 36.39 32.05
CA GLY A 848 -14.93 37.56 31.22
C GLY A 848 -15.73 37.21 29.96
N LEU A 849 -15.32 36.16 29.23
CA LEU A 849 -16.02 35.72 28.02
C LEU A 849 -17.48 35.33 28.30
N ASN A 850 -17.75 34.67 29.44
CA ASN A 850 -19.11 34.38 29.89
C ASN A 850 -19.97 35.65 29.99
N LYS A 851 -19.41 36.74 30.51
CA LYS A 851 -20.11 38.04 30.63
C LYS A 851 -20.33 38.69 29.27
N GLU A 852 -19.30 38.74 28.42
CA GLU A 852 -19.42 39.37 27.10
C GLU A 852 -20.45 38.66 26.21
N ILE A 853 -20.53 37.32 26.27
CA ILE A 853 -21.55 36.52 25.55
C ILE A 853 -22.95 36.65 26.19
N GLU A 854 -23.05 36.90 27.49
CA GLU A 854 -24.34 37.17 28.15
C GLU A 854 -24.87 38.58 27.87
N GLU A 855 -24.00 39.56 27.64
CA GLU A 855 -24.36 40.92 27.23
C GLU A 855 -24.57 41.06 25.70
N ASN A 856 -23.90 40.23 24.89
CA ASN A 856 -24.06 40.16 23.43
C ASN A 856 -23.79 38.72 22.91
N SER A 857 -24.82 38.03 22.42
CA SER A 857 -24.68 36.69 21.79
C SER A 857 -23.66 36.67 20.65
N ASP A 858 -23.57 37.77 19.91
CA ASP A 858 -22.85 37.86 18.65
C ASP A 858 -21.40 38.34 18.87
N TYR A 859 -20.95 38.39 20.13
CA TYR A 859 -19.63 38.93 20.53
C TYR A 859 -18.45 38.30 19.78
N LEU A 860 -18.55 37.02 19.42
CA LEU A 860 -17.50 36.29 18.70
C LEU A 860 -17.35 36.72 17.23
N ASN A 861 -18.40 37.25 16.61
CA ASN A 861 -18.46 37.54 15.16
C ASN A 861 -17.54 38.70 14.74
N GLN A 862 -16.95 39.43 15.69
CA GLN A 862 -15.94 40.47 15.43
C GLN A 862 -14.50 39.93 15.27
N PHE A 863 -14.26 38.65 15.56
CA PHE A 863 -12.95 38.01 15.53
C PHE A 863 -12.88 37.02 14.37
N SER A 864 -11.76 37.00 13.65
CA SER A 864 -11.54 36.01 12.58
C SER A 864 -10.93 34.70 13.09
N MET A 865 -10.43 34.69 14.32
CA MET A 865 -9.87 33.51 14.97
C MET A 865 -10.02 33.56 16.50
N ILE A 866 -10.28 32.42 17.11
CA ILE A 866 -10.28 32.23 18.57
C ILE A 866 -9.13 31.28 18.97
N VAL A 867 -8.44 31.60 20.06
CA VAL A 867 -7.37 30.79 20.66
C VAL A 867 -7.77 30.38 22.07
N LEU A 868 -7.75 29.08 22.38
CA LEU A 868 -8.25 28.53 23.63
C LEU A 868 -7.12 27.90 24.46
N GLY A 869 -6.61 28.63 25.47
CA GLY A 869 -5.72 28.08 26.52
C GLY A 869 -4.32 28.70 26.65
N PHE A 870 -3.28 27.92 26.32
CA PHE A 870 -1.87 28.07 26.72
C PHE A 870 -1.60 28.08 28.23
N SER A 871 -2.45 27.46 29.05
CA SER A 871 -2.22 27.30 30.50
C SER A 871 -2.62 25.89 30.93
N ASP A 872 -1.84 25.28 31.82
CA ASP A 872 -1.79 23.83 32.07
C ASP A 872 -2.89 23.32 33.02
N ASN A 873 -4.12 23.78 32.81
CA ASN A 873 -5.21 23.64 33.78
C ASN A 873 -6.25 22.55 33.46
N TYR A 874 -5.98 21.68 32.48
CA TYR A 874 -6.82 20.52 32.15
C TYR A 874 -8.26 20.94 31.82
N GLY A 875 -8.44 22.05 31.11
CA GLY A 875 -9.72 22.61 30.68
C GLY A 875 -10.63 23.12 31.80
N ASN A 876 -10.12 23.30 33.03
CA ASN A 876 -10.94 23.38 34.24
C ASN A 876 -10.34 24.31 35.29
N ASP A 877 -10.90 25.52 35.41
CA ASP A 877 -10.23 26.65 36.04
C ASP A 877 -10.14 26.57 37.56
N SER A 878 -11.17 26.04 38.22
CA SER A 878 -11.15 25.80 39.67
C SER A 878 -12.34 24.97 40.14
N SER A 879 -12.41 24.73 41.45
CA SER A 879 -13.62 24.26 42.14
C SER A 879 -14.80 25.26 42.09
N ASP A 880 -14.56 26.52 41.71
CA ASP A 880 -15.58 27.54 41.47
C ASP A 880 -15.98 27.51 39.99
N SER A 881 -17.19 27.01 39.73
CA SER A 881 -17.72 26.82 38.38
C SER A 881 -18.02 28.12 37.63
N SER A 882 -18.04 29.29 38.30
CA SER A 882 -18.25 30.59 37.61
C SER A 882 -17.08 31.00 36.72
N LYS A 883 -15.91 30.37 36.91
CA LYS A 883 -14.68 30.56 36.12
C LYS A 883 -14.53 29.57 34.97
N ASN A 884 -15.39 28.57 34.89
CA ASN A 884 -15.47 27.69 33.73
C ASN A 884 -16.38 28.30 32.66
N LEU A 885 -16.22 27.89 31.40
CA LEU A 885 -17.10 28.35 30.32
C LEU A 885 -18.53 27.87 30.56
N SER A 886 -19.45 28.83 30.58
CA SER A 886 -20.89 28.62 30.70
C SER A 886 -21.45 27.91 29.47
N ASP A 887 -22.60 27.25 29.61
CA ASP A 887 -23.18 26.53 28.48
C ASP A 887 -23.54 27.48 27.31
N LYS A 888 -23.97 28.72 27.57
CA LYS A 888 -24.09 29.78 26.53
C LYS A 888 -22.77 30.04 25.78
N ALA A 889 -21.64 30.08 26.48
CA ALA A 889 -20.34 30.28 25.85
C ALA A 889 -19.90 29.02 25.07
N ASN A 890 -20.24 27.83 25.57
CA ASN A 890 -20.07 26.56 24.85
C ASN A 890 -21.02 26.44 23.64
N ASP A 891 -22.13 27.17 23.63
CA ASP A 891 -23.05 27.28 22.49
C ASP A 891 -22.48 28.21 21.41
N ALA A 892 -22.17 29.47 21.75
CA ALA A 892 -21.57 30.41 20.82
C ALA A 892 -20.23 29.93 20.22
N LEU A 893 -19.34 29.31 21.03
CA LEU A 893 -18.08 28.75 20.52
C LEU A 893 -18.29 27.55 19.57
N TYR A 894 -19.37 26.78 19.75
CA TYR A 894 -19.70 25.67 18.86
C TYR A 894 -20.30 26.18 17.55
N GLU A 895 -21.22 27.14 17.62
CA GLU A 895 -21.81 27.80 16.45
C GLU A 895 -20.74 28.55 15.62
N TYR A 896 -19.73 29.13 16.27
CA TYR A 896 -18.58 29.76 15.62
C TYR A 896 -17.74 28.75 14.81
N ILE A 897 -17.52 27.55 15.33
CA ILE A 897 -16.82 26.45 14.62
C ILE A 897 -17.69 25.90 13.47
N GLU A 898 -18.98 25.66 13.69
CA GLU A 898 -19.95 25.17 12.68
C GLU A 898 -20.20 26.18 11.54
N ALA A 899 -19.85 27.45 11.74
CA ALA A 899 -19.84 28.49 10.71
C ALA A 899 -18.48 28.60 9.97
N GLY A 900 -17.54 27.68 10.21
CA GLY A 900 -16.26 27.60 9.51
C GLY A 900 -15.19 28.58 9.98
N ASN A 901 -15.38 29.31 11.09
CA ASN A 901 -14.41 30.29 11.57
C ASN A 901 -13.21 29.62 12.26
N SER A 902 -12.02 30.23 12.20
CA SER A 902 -10.78 29.64 12.69
C SER A 902 -10.74 29.46 14.21
N VAL A 903 -10.35 28.27 14.69
CA VAL A 903 -10.07 28.03 16.12
C VAL A 903 -8.77 27.26 16.34
N LEU A 904 -7.91 27.78 17.23
CA LEU A 904 -6.71 27.12 17.73
C LEU A 904 -6.91 26.61 19.16
N TYR A 905 -6.95 25.30 19.31
CA TYR A 905 -6.87 24.59 20.59
C TYR A 905 -5.41 24.37 20.99
N THR A 906 -5.17 24.23 22.29
CA THR A 906 -3.82 24.24 22.86
C THR A 906 -3.66 23.14 23.92
N HIS A 907 -2.46 22.98 24.48
CA HIS A 907 -2.19 21.96 25.49
C HIS A 907 -3.17 22.03 26.68
N ASP A 908 -3.59 20.87 27.17
CA ASP A 908 -4.48 20.72 28.33
C ASP A 908 -5.79 21.54 28.28
N SER A 909 -6.29 21.90 27.09
CA SER A 909 -7.60 22.58 26.96
C SER A 909 -8.81 21.67 27.26
N MET A 910 -8.63 20.34 27.18
CA MET A 910 -9.67 19.32 27.35
C MET A 910 -9.51 18.55 28.67
N SER A 911 -10.62 18.23 29.35
CA SER A 911 -10.60 17.68 30.70
C SER A 911 -10.98 16.21 30.77
N TYR A 912 -10.09 15.35 31.27
CA TYR A 912 -10.45 13.99 31.71
C TYR A 912 -11.04 13.94 33.14
N LYS A 913 -11.09 15.10 33.83
CA LYS A 913 -11.50 15.22 35.23
C LYS A 913 -13.03 15.24 35.36
N LYS A 914 -13.54 14.71 36.48
CA LYS A 914 -14.97 14.68 36.77
C LYS A 914 -15.46 16.05 37.24
N GLY A 915 -16.22 16.76 36.41
CA GLY A 915 -16.67 18.15 36.68
C GLY A 915 -15.52 19.03 37.19
N SER A 916 -15.78 19.87 38.21
CA SER A 916 -14.75 20.70 38.86
C SER A 916 -13.92 19.96 39.94
N SER A 917 -13.72 18.64 39.84
CA SER A 917 -12.96 17.84 40.83
C SER A 917 -11.54 17.47 40.35
N SER A 918 -10.70 17.05 41.29
CA SER A 918 -9.35 16.52 41.01
C SER A 918 -9.34 15.04 40.59
N SER A 919 -10.49 14.34 40.66
CA SER A 919 -10.64 12.95 40.26
C SER A 919 -10.86 12.83 38.76
N ALA A 920 -10.36 11.76 38.15
CA ALA A 920 -10.75 11.40 36.78
C ALA A 920 -12.24 11.02 36.71
N ALA A 921 -12.85 11.23 35.54
CA ALA A 921 -14.11 10.62 35.18
C ALA A 921 -13.97 9.09 35.01
N SER A 922 -15.08 8.36 35.22
CA SER A 922 -15.19 6.93 34.91
C SER A 922 -15.88 6.67 33.56
N ASN A 923 -16.64 7.65 33.08
CA ASN A 923 -17.40 7.62 31.82
C ASN A 923 -17.69 9.05 31.34
N GLU A 924 -18.15 9.17 30.09
CA GLU A 924 -18.40 10.42 29.38
C GLU A 924 -19.41 11.38 30.04
N ASN A 925 -20.39 10.86 30.79
CA ASN A 925 -21.35 11.71 31.49
C ASN A 925 -20.74 12.43 32.72
N GLU A 926 -19.50 12.10 33.10
CA GLU A 926 -18.83 12.68 34.28
C GLU A 926 -17.83 13.81 33.96
N ILE A 927 -17.29 13.89 32.73
CA ILE A 927 -16.41 15.00 32.31
C ILE A 927 -17.15 16.35 32.25
N ASN A 928 -16.45 17.48 32.05
CA ASN A 928 -17.09 18.79 31.95
C ASN A 928 -17.87 18.99 30.63
N SER A 929 -18.81 19.95 30.58
CA SER A 929 -19.69 20.15 29.41
C SER A 929 -18.91 20.57 28.16
N PHE A 930 -17.93 21.45 28.30
CA PHE A 930 -16.98 21.82 27.24
C PHE A 930 -16.34 20.57 26.59
N THR A 931 -15.72 19.69 27.38
CA THR A 931 -15.02 18.51 26.82
C THR A 931 -15.99 17.57 26.10
N ARG A 932 -17.19 17.32 26.66
CA ARG A 932 -18.23 16.52 25.96
C ARG A 932 -18.63 17.14 24.63
N LYS A 933 -18.81 18.46 24.58
CA LYS A 933 -19.39 19.13 23.41
C LYS A 933 -18.39 19.28 22.26
N PHE A 934 -17.13 19.57 22.58
CA PHE A 934 -16.12 19.88 21.56
C PHE A 934 -15.36 18.66 21.04
N LYS A 935 -15.34 17.52 21.76
CA LYS A 935 -14.48 16.36 21.43
C LYS A 935 -14.56 15.93 19.96
N ASP A 936 -15.76 15.60 19.51
CA ASP A 936 -15.99 15.02 18.19
C ASP A 936 -15.74 16.04 17.05
N VAL A 937 -16.07 17.32 17.26
CA VAL A 937 -15.83 18.40 16.28
C VAL A 937 -14.37 18.89 16.24
N ILE A 938 -13.55 18.56 17.24
CA ILE A 938 -12.09 18.78 17.18
C ILE A 938 -11.32 17.51 16.78
N GLY A 939 -11.96 16.51 16.17
CA GLY A 939 -11.26 15.35 15.60
C GLY A 939 -10.76 14.33 16.62
N MET A 940 -11.22 14.41 17.88
CA MET A 940 -11.00 13.35 18.86
C MET A 940 -12.10 12.29 18.72
N LYS A 941 -11.74 11.02 18.89
CA LYS A 941 -12.65 9.86 18.75
C LYS A 941 -13.82 9.99 19.72
N SER A 942 -15.03 9.65 19.31
CA SER A 942 -16.22 9.83 20.15
C SER A 942 -16.23 8.94 21.40
N GLY A 943 -17.11 9.25 22.37
CA GLY A 943 -17.26 8.48 23.60
C GLY A 943 -16.10 8.67 24.60
N PHE A 944 -15.99 7.75 25.57
CA PHE A 944 -14.95 7.78 26.61
C PHE A 944 -13.59 7.19 26.17
N SER A 945 -13.20 7.43 24.91
CA SER A 945 -11.91 7.02 24.33
C SER A 945 -10.76 7.91 24.80
N LEU A 946 -10.13 7.51 25.92
CA LEU A 946 -8.90 8.08 26.47
C LEU A 946 -7.66 7.45 25.82
N THR A 947 -6.50 8.11 25.84
CA THR A 947 -5.24 7.47 25.40
C THR A 947 -4.87 6.27 26.26
N ASP A 948 -4.14 5.32 25.67
CA ASP A 948 -3.70 4.10 26.36
C ASP A 948 -2.80 4.42 27.56
N VAL A 949 -1.99 5.48 27.44
CA VAL A 949 -1.22 6.12 28.50
C VAL A 949 -2.09 6.52 29.69
N LEU A 950 -3.25 7.12 29.44
CA LEU A 950 -4.17 7.59 30.47
C LEU A 950 -5.01 6.44 31.05
N LYS A 951 -5.52 5.51 30.23
CA LYS A 951 -6.21 4.28 30.69
C LYS A 951 -5.37 3.57 31.78
N LEU A 952 -4.14 3.20 31.43
CA LEU A 952 -3.17 2.55 32.34
C LEU A 952 -2.90 3.38 33.61
N LYS A 953 -2.84 4.71 33.51
CA LYS A 953 -2.67 5.61 34.67
C LYS A 953 -3.88 5.49 35.62
N LEU A 954 -5.10 5.58 35.11
CA LEU A 954 -6.31 5.56 35.94
C LEU A 954 -6.48 4.22 36.68
N ASP A 955 -6.22 3.09 36.02
CA ASP A 955 -6.42 1.78 36.62
C ASP A 955 -5.31 1.37 37.60
N SER A 956 -4.10 1.95 37.48
CA SER A 956 -3.07 1.85 38.53
C SER A 956 -3.56 2.46 39.86
N TYR A 957 -4.35 3.55 39.81
CA TYR A 957 -4.98 4.14 41.00
C TYR A 957 -6.15 3.27 41.50
N LYS A 958 -7.04 2.79 40.62
CA LYS A 958 -8.20 1.95 41.02
C LYS A 958 -7.78 0.64 41.68
N SER A 959 -6.75 -0.03 41.16
CA SER A 959 -6.29 -1.35 41.62
C SER A 959 -5.49 -1.32 42.93
N GLY A 960 -5.10 -0.13 43.40
CA GLY A 960 -4.21 0.05 44.57
C GLY A 960 -2.76 -0.38 44.32
N LYS A 961 -2.46 -1.03 43.19
CA LYS A 961 -1.11 -1.41 42.77
C LYS A 961 -0.42 -0.20 42.13
N LYS A 962 0.40 0.52 42.91
CA LYS A 962 1.27 1.61 42.45
C LYS A 962 2.30 1.22 41.36
N THR A 963 2.31 -0.03 40.93
CA THR A 963 3.18 -0.59 39.90
C THR A 963 2.35 -1.50 38.98
N LEU A 964 1.62 -0.91 38.05
CA LEU A 964 1.56 -1.48 36.71
C LEU A 964 2.94 -1.21 36.10
N TYR A 965 3.82 -2.22 36.08
CA TYR A 965 5.12 -2.09 35.46
C TYR A 965 4.94 -2.00 33.94
N TYR A 966 5.65 -1.07 33.30
CA TYR A 966 6.03 -1.20 31.89
C TYR A 966 7.13 -2.28 31.78
N SER A 967 6.84 -3.52 32.17
CA SER A 967 7.82 -4.63 32.22
C SER A 967 8.35 -5.04 30.83
N ILE A 968 7.63 -4.64 29.79
CA ILE A 968 8.00 -4.70 28.37
C ILE A 968 9.05 -3.67 27.95
N TYR A 969 9.22 -2.58 28.70
CA TYR A 969 10.10 -1.45 28.36
C TYR A 969 11.11 -1.23 29.49
N ASP A 970 12.24 -1.94 29.40
CA ASP A 970 13.19 -2.07 30.51
C ASP A 970 13.70 -0.71 31.02
N GLY A 971 13.59 -0.51 32.34
CA GLY A 971 13.84 0.76 33.02
C GLY A 971 12.89 1.91 32.64
N ILE A 972 11.57 1.70 32.66
CA ILE A 972 10.57 2.78 32.76
C ILE A 972 9.99 2.81 34.19
N SER A 973 10.19 3.93 34.89
CA SER A 973 9.70 4.15 36.26
C SER A 973 8.18 4.33 36.33
N ALA A 974 7.54 3.61 37.25
CA ALA A 974 6.10 3.77 37.53
C ALA A 974 5.76 4.99 38.41
N THR A 975 6.76 5.75 38.91
CA THR A 975 6.57 6.76 39.97
C THR A 975 6.91 8.20 39.59
N GLY A 976 7.39 8.49 38.38
CA GLY A 976 7.65 9.87 37.93
C GLY A 976 8.11 9.99 36.48
N SER A 977 7.81 11.15 35.88
CA SER A 977 8.34 11.75 34.62
C SER A 977 8.46 10.94 33.31
N THR A 978 8.23 9.62 33.24
CA THR A 978 8.44 8.79 32.04
C THR A 978 7.42 8.94 30.92
N ARG A 979 6.93 10.16 30.71
CA ARG A 979 5.92 10.56 29.71
C ARG A 979 6.16 11.98 29.18
N VAL A 980 7.34 12.55 29.45
CA VAL A 980 7.72 13.93 29.11
C VAL A 980 8.80 13.90 28.05
N THR A 981 8.66 14.72 27.01
CA THR A 981 9.67 14.91 25.97
C THR A 981 9.81 16.36 25.56
N ASN A 982 10.96 16.68 24.98
CA ASN A 982 11.34 17.96 24.39
C ASN A 982 11.64 17.80 22.88
N ARG A 983 11.04 16.80 22.24
CA ARG A 983 11.22 16.50 20.81
C ARG A 983 9.91 16.11 20.13
N VAL A 984 9.77 16.53 18.88
CA VAL A 984 8.64 16.18 17.99
C VAL A 984 9.17 15.69 16.65
N LYS A 985 8.53 14.68 16.04
CA LYS A 985 8.90 14.13 14.73
C LYS A 985 7.79 14.39 13.72
N GLN A 986 8.16 14.87 12.54
CA GLN A 986 7.23 15.15 11.44
C GLN A 986 6.62 13.84 10.92
N LEU A 987 5.30 13.80 10.73
CA LEU A 987 4.57 12.68 10.15
C LEU A 987 4.14 12.98 8.70
N ASN A 988 3.46 14.10 8.51
CA ASN A 988 2.98 14.59 7.22
C ASN A 988 3.71 15.89 6.81
N SER A 989 3.60 16.28 5.55
CA SER A 989 4.12 17.57 5.05
C SER A 989 2.99 18.43 4.48
N GLY A 990 3.10 19.74 4.64
CA GLY A 990 2.12 20.73 4.23
C GLY A 990 2.32 22.05 4.97
N GLN A 991 1.25 22.83 5.13
CA GLN A 991 1.35 24.21 5.62
C GLN A 991 2.08 24.34 6.96
N ILE A 992 1.77 23.53 7.98
CA ILE A 992 2.42 23.66 9.30
C ILE A 992 3.93 23.34 9.27
N THR A 993 4.38 22.51 8.35
CA THR A 993 5.80 22.12 8.25
C THR A 993 6.62 23.05 7.37
N GLU A 994 5.97 23.71 6.41
CA GLU A 994 6.63 24.41 5.31
C GLU A 994 6.37 25.93 5.27
N TYR A 995 5.32 26.44 5.93
CA TYR A 995 4.85 27.81 5.73
C TYR A 995 4.31 28.53 6.99
N PRO A 996 4.63 29.82 7.19
CA PRO A 996 5.50 30.66 6.36
C PRO A 996 6.99 30.32 6.49
N TYR A 997 7.41 29.73 7.61
CA TYR A 997 8.77 29.23 7.81
C TYR A 997 8.92 27.81 7.26
N THR A 998 9.89 27.61 6.37
CA THR A 998 10.31 26.26 5.99
C THR A 998 11.20 25.72 7.10
N LEU A 999 10.62 24.88 7.96
CA LEU A 999 11.31 24.33 9.13
C LEU A 999 12.43 23.38 8.66
N SER A 1000 13.50 23.27 9.45
CA SER A 1000 14.78 22.74 8.96
C SER A 1000 14.71 21.31 8.41
N SER A 1001 15.67 20.96 7.53
CA SER A 1001 15.73 19.68 6.83
C SER A 1001 15.99 18.44 7.71
N THR A 1002 15.85 18.55 9.03
CA THR A 1002 15.89 17.43 9.97
C THR A 1002 14.47 17.13 10.46
N PRO A 1003 13.92 15.91 10.28
CA PRO A 1003 12.51 15.60 10.56
C PRO A 1003 12.16 15.53 12.06
N VAL A 1004 13.04 16.01 12.96
CA VAL A 1004 12.83 16.01 14.42
C VAL A 1004 13.24 17.36 15.00
N ILE A 1005 12.25 18.14 15.46
CA ILE A 1005 12.43 19.48 16.04
C ILE A 1005 12.56 19.35 17.58
N SER A 1006 13.31 20.27 18.19
CA SER A 1006 13.37 20.46 19.64
C SER A 1006 12.30 21.44 20.11
N VAL A 1007 11.58 21.08 21.17
CA VAL A 1007 10.48 21.85 21.76
C VAL A 1007 10.67 21.96 23.27
N SER A 1008 9.98 22.90 23.93
CA SER A 1008 9.84 22.97 25.37
C SER A 1008 9.19 21.67 25.91
N ASP A 1009 9.50 21.30 27.17
CA ASP A 1009 9.00 20.05 27.77
C ASP A 1009 7.46 19.97 27.66
N THR A 1010 6.96 18.84 27.13
CA THR A 1010 5.54 18.53 26.91
C THR A 1010 5.28 17.03 27.11
N HIS A 1011 4.03 16.58 27.19
CA HIS A 1011 3.72 15.19 27.55
C HIS A 1011 2.62 14.51 26.71
N ALA A 1012 2.55 13.19 26.83
CA ALA A 1012 1.56 12.35 26.15
C ALA A 1012 0.12 12.81 26.46
N GLN A 1013 -0.76 12.74 25.45
CA GLN A 1013 -2.07 13.38 25.46
C GLN A 1013 -3.16 12.53 26.14
N TYR A 1014 -4.36 13.09 26.34
CA TYR A 1014 -5.43 12.45 27.14
C TYR A 1014 -6.52 11.73 26.34
N TYR A 1015 -6.78 12.17 25.11
CA TYR A 1015 -7.84 11.66 24.25
C TYR A 1015 -7.26 11.11 22.96
N GLN A 1016 -7.92 10.10 22.38
CA GLN A 1016 -7.47 9.48 21.14
C GLN A 1016 -8.03 10.25 19.94
N LEU A 1017 -7.23 10.43 18.89
CA LEU A 1017 -7.71 11.01 17.65
C LEU A 1017 -8.58 10.03 16.86
N ASP A 1018 -9.50 10.58 16.08
CA ASP A 1018 -10.40 9.82 15.21
C ASP A 1018 -9.80 9.69 13.81
N LEU A 1019 -8.88 8.74 13.61
CA LEU A 1019 -8.22 8.50 12.33
C LEU A 1019 -8.96 7.49 11.42
N GLU A 1020 -10.19 7.10 11.81
CA GLU A 1020 -11.05 6.22 11.01
C GLU A 1020 -11.73 6.99 9.87
N ALA A 1021 -11.92 6.30 8.74
CA ALA A 1021 -12.37 6.92 7.50
C ALA A 1021 -13.79 7.53 7.62
N LYS A 1022 -13.88 8.86 7.62
CA LYS A 1022 -15.12 9.59 7.36
C LYS A 1022 -15.23 9.82 5.85
N GLN A 1023 -15.96 8.95 5.17
CA GLN A 1023 -16.18 9.02 3.73
C GLN A 1023 -16.76 10.40 3.35
N ASP A 1024 -16.21 10.99 2.29
CA ASP A 1024 -16.59 12.30 1.71
C ASP A 1024 -16.48 13.52 2.67
N ALA A 1025 -15.67 13.44 3.73
CA ALA A 1025 -15.58 14.47 4.77
C ALA A 1025 -14.15 15.01 5.02
N GLU A 1026 -14.08 16.09 5.81
CA GLU A 1026 -12.82 16.57 6.42
C GLU A 1026 -12.33 15.57 7.47
N ASP A 1027 -11.02 15.31 7.46
CA ASP A 1027 -10.38 14.24 8.22
C ASP A 1027 -9.21 14.79 9.07
N VAL A 1028 -8.74 13.99 10.03
CA VAL A 1028 -7.73 14.41 11.00
C VAL A 1028 -6.33 14.29 10.41
N VAL A 1029 -5.63 15.42 10.33
CA VAL A 1029 -4.27 15.49 9.78
C VAL A 1029 -3.28 15.77 10.91
N VAL A 1030 -2.50 14.74 11.27
CA VAL A 1030 -1.43 14.85 12.28
C VAL A 1030 -0.13 15.28 11.61
N TRP A 1031 0.33 16.48 11.90
CA TRP A 1031 1.53 17.07 11.30
C TRP A 1031 2.80 16.60 12.00
N TYR A 1032 2.78 16.64 13.33
CA TYR A 1032 3.88 16.26 14.21
C TYR A 1032 3.39 15.34 15.32
N THR A 1033 4.14 14.28 15.59
CA THR A 1033 3.99 13.46 16.79
C THR A 1033 5.04 13.86 17.82
N LEU A 1034 4.75 13.67 19.10
CA LEU A 1034 5.75 13.59 20.15
C LEU A 1034 6.76 12.50 19.79
N ALA A 1035 8.03 12.71 20.14
CA ALA A 1035 9.12 11.81 19.79
C ALA A 1035 10.03 11.55 20.99
N GLY A 1036 10.67 10.39 21.00
CA GLY A 1036 11.66 10.05 22.01
C GLY A 1036 12.94 10.89 21.91
N ASN A 1037 13.68 10.93 23.01
CA ASN A 1037 14.98 11.61 23.09
C ASN A 1037 16.10 10.71 23.64
N GLY A 1038 15.83 9.41 23.83
CA GLY A 1038 16.75 8.44 24.46
C GLY A 1038 16.94 8.61 25.98
N GLY A 1039 16.38 9.67 26.58
CA GLY A 1039 16.36 9.87 28.02
C GLY A 1039 15.24 9.07 28.71
N GLU A 1040 15.46 8.71 29.97
CA GLU A 1040 14.52 7.88 30.76
C GLU A 1040 13.10 8.45 30.81
N SER A 1041 12.95 9.78 30.81
CA SER A 1041 11.65 10.46 30.79
C SER A 1041 10.88 10.33 29.46
N ALA A 1042 11.57 10.14 28.33
CA ALA A 1042 10.98 10.11 27.00
C ALA A 1042 10.93 8.72 26.35
N LYS A 1043 11.55 7.69 26.96
CA LYS A 1043 11.58 6.29 26.49
C LYS A 1043 10.25 5.78 25.94
N TYR A 1044 9.14 6.14 26.57
CA TYR A 1044 7.81 5.74 26.11
C TYR A 1044 7.56 6.08 24.63
N PHE A 1045 7.96 7.26 24.17
CA PHE A 1045 7.84 7.70 22.77
C PHE A 1045 8.91 7.06 21.86
N ASP A 1046 10.09 6.71 22.38
CA ASP A 1046 11.06 5.88 21.63
C ASP A 1046 10.46 4.49 21.31
N TYR A 1047 9.64 3.94 22.22
CA TYR A 1047 8.99 2.63 22.03
C TYR A 1047 7.68 2.66 21.25
N THR A 1048 6.83 3.71 21.36
CA THR A 1048 5.60 3.81 20.55
C THR A 1048 5.83 4.35 19.14
N GLY A 1049 6.96 5.01 18.89
CA GLY A 1049 7.27 5.61 17.61
C GLY A 1049 6.39 6.81 17.31
N GLN A 1050 5.98 6.97 16.05
CA GLN A 1050 5.13 8.08 15.60
C GLN A 1050 3.64 7.82 15.81
N ASP A 1051 3.27 7.43 17.03
CA ASP A 1051 1.89 7.11 17.40
C ASP A 1051 0.97 8.34 17.28
N ALA A 1052 0.37 8.49 16.10
CA ALA A 1052 -0.47 9.64 15.76
C ALA A 1052 -1.79 9.65 16.55
N VAL A 1053 -2.23 8.50 17.06
CA VAL A 1053 -3.50 8.33 17.76
C VAL A 1053 -3.42 8.79 19.22
N ASN A 1054 -2.30 8.52 19.91
CA ASN A 1054 -2.14 8.86 21.34
C ASN A 1054 -1.10 9.97 21.61
N ASN A 1055 -0.18 10.21 20.67
CA ASN A 1055 1.04 10.99 20.90
C ASN A 1055 1.26 12.07 19.83
N TYR A 1056 0.19 12.75 19.42
CA TYR A 1056 0.25 13.93 18.57
C TYR A 1056 0.81 15.16 19.34
N TYR A 1057 1.54 16.02 18.63
CA TYR A 1057 1.94 17.37 19.09
C TYR A 1057 1.17 18.46 18.35
N ALA A 1058 0.96 18.31 17.04
CA ALA A 1058 0.17 19.23 16.24
C ALA A 1058 -0.69 18.47 15.22
N TYR A 1059 -1.98 18.80 15.16
CA TYR A 1059 -2.92 18.25 14.19
C TYR A 1059 -3.96 19.31 13.78
N SER A 1060 -4.71 19.03 12.73
CA SER A 1060 -5.87 19.84 12.31
C SER A 1060 -7.01 18.98 11.77
N ILE A 1061 -8.22 19.54 11.78
CA ILE A 1061 -9.40 19.04 11.08
C ILE A 1061 -10.24 20.27 10.67
N GLY A 1062 -10.50 20.45 9.37
CA GLY A 1062 -11.19 21.64 8.85
C GLY A 1062 -10.58 22.96 9.34
N ASN A 1063 -11.45 23.85 9.82
CA ASN A 1063 -11.12 25.14 10.45
C ASN A 1063 -10.49 25.04 11.86
N VAL A 1064 -10.42 23.85 12.45
CA VAL A 1064 -9.84 23.59 13.77
C VAL A 1064 -8.37 23.17 13.65
N THR A 1065 -7.53 23.77 14.49
CA THR A 1065 -6.11 23.41 14.63
C THR A 1065 -5.79 23.17 16.11
N TYR A 1066 -4.90 22.23 16.41
CA TYR A 1066 -4.44 21.92 17.77
C TYR A 1066 -2.91 21.97 17.87
N THR A 1067 -2.39 22.41 19.03
CA THR A 1067 -0.98 22.26 19.39
C THR A 1067 -0.74 21.92 20.86
N SER A 1068 0.25 21.09 21.15
CA SER A 1068 0.79 20.83 22.49
C SER A 1068 1.81 21.89 22.95
N ALA A 1069 2.09 22.91 22.12
CA ALA A 1069 2.87 24.08 22.52
C ALA A 1069 2.19 24.80 23.71
N GLY A 1070 2.99 25.25 24.67
CA GLY A 1070 2.50 25.92 25.88
C GLY A 1070 2.16 25.00 27.06
N HIS A 1071 2.51 23.70 27.05
CA HIS A 1071 2.60 22.93 28.32
C HIS A 1071 3.63 23.58 29.24
N SER A 1072 4.82 23.82 28.71
CA SER A 1072 5.89 24.62 29.33
C SER A 1072 6.01 25.99 28.66
N MET A 1073 6.75 26.90 29.30
CA MET A 1073 6.97 28.27 28.82
C MET A 1073 7.73 28.32 27.48
N ILE A 1074 7.29 29.22 26.59
CA ILE A 1074 7.95 29.54 25.32
C ILE A 1074 8.04 31.07 25.22
N ASP A 1075 9.16 31.62 25.68
CA ASP A 1075 9.40 33.06 25.87
C ASP A 1075 10.49 33.63 24.95
N SER A 1076 11.03 32.80 24.05
CA SER A 1076 12.19 33.09 23.21
C SER A 1076 11.98 32.66 21.75
N GLU A 1077 12.75 33.26 20.84
CA GLU A 1077 12.71 32.95 19.40
C GLU A 1077 13.56 31.70 19.08
N GLY A 1078 13.09 30.86 18.15
CA GLY A 1078 13.76 29.63 17.73
C GLY A 1078 12.79 28.64 17.07
N ASP A 1079 13.26 27.43 16.76
CA ASP A 1079 12.56 26.42 15.96
C ASP A 1079 11.11 26.13 16.42
N GLU A 1080 10.84 26.06 17.73
CA GLU A 1080 9.48 25.88 18.24
C GLU A 1080 8.60 27.12 18.05
N MET A 1081 9.15 28.33 18.20
CA MET A 1081 8.39 29.56 17.94
C MET A 1081 8.08 29.73 16.44
N GLU A 1082 8.97 29.28 15.55
CA GLU A 1082 8.70 29.22 14.11
C GLU A 1082 7.64 28.16 13.76
N LEU A 1083 7.73 26.95 14.35
CA LEU A 1083 6.69 25.91 14.25
C LEU A 1083 5.34 26.37 14.81
N PHE A 1084 5.35 27.12 15.93
CA PHE A 1084 4.16 27.70 16.52
C PHE A 1084 3.55 28.79 15.61
N VAL A 1085 4.37 29.67 15.01
CA VAL A 1085 3.90 30.66 14.05
C VAL A 1085 3.35 30.00 12.78
N ASN A 1086 3.95 28.93 12.26
CA ASN A 1086 3.36 28.12 11.18
C ASN A 1086 1.99 27.54 11.58
N THR A 1087 1.88 26.96 12.77
CA THR A 1087 0.63 26.42 13.30
C THR A 1087 -0.45 27.50 13.43
N PHE A 1088 -0.07 28.68 13.92
CA PHE A 1088 -0.95 29.83 14.08
C PHE A 1088 -1.39 30.42 12.73
N VAL A 1089 -0.50 30.47 11.73
CA VAL A 1089 -0.83 30.90 10.37
C VAL A 1089 -1.71 29.87 9.64
N ARG A 1090 -1.50 28.56 9.84
CA ARG A 1090 -2.44 27.52 9.34
C ARG A 1090 -3.81 27.70 9.95
N ALA A 1091 -3.91 27.90 11.27
CA ALA A 1091 -5.17 28.18 11.92
C ALA A 1091 -5.87 29.40 11.28
N LEU A 1092 -5.18 30.55 11.20
CA LEU A 1092 -5.70 31.78 10.58
C LEU A 1092 -6.23 31.58 9.16
N LEU A 1093 -5.55 30.78 8.34
CA LEU A 1093 -5.85 30.58 6.92
C LEU A 1093 -6.82 29.43 6.63
N ALA A 1094 -7.14 28.60 7.63
CA ALA A 1094 -8.16 27.54 7.53
C ALA A 1094 -9.57 28.02 7.90
N GLY A 1095 -9.75 29.29 8.25
CA GLY A 1095 -11.07 29.91 8.46
C GLY A 1095 -11.74 30.30 7.15
N ASN A 1096 -13.04 29.99 7.04
CA ASN A 1096 -13.84 30.24 5.84
C ASN A 1096 -13.88 31.74 5.45
N ASN A 1097 -13.57 32.05 4.20
CA ASN A 1097 -13.62 33.39 3.65
C ASN A 1097 -15.02 33.71 3.13
N ALA A 1098 -15.61 34.83 3.56
CA ALA A 1098 -16.90 35.25 3.02
C ALA A 1098 -16.79 35.67 1.54
N PRO A 1099 -17.79 35.35 0.69
CA PRO A 1099 -17.84 35.79 -0.70
C PRO A 1099 -17.66 37.31 -0.84
N GLN A 1100 -17.11 37.75 -1.96
CA GLN A 1100 -16.91 39.16 -2.31
C GLN A 1100 -17.67 39.47 -3.60
N VAL A 1101 -18.35 40.62 -3.65
CA VAL A 1101 -19.14 41.05 -4.81
C VAL A 1101 -18.56 42.36 -5.35
N GLU A 1102 -18.18 42.36 -6.63
CA GLU A 1102 -17.58 43.51 -7.32
C GLU A 1102 -18.47 43.94 -8.49
N TYR A 1103 -18.79 45.24 -8.60
CA TYR A 1103 -19.52 45.80 -9.75
C TYR A 1103 -18.54 46.37 -10.79
N GLU A 1104 -18.22 45.57 -11.80
CA GLU A 1104 -17.12 45.83 -12.75
C GLU A 1104 -17.35 47.03 -13.71
N ASP A 1105 -18.56 47.59 -13.74
CA ASP A 1105 -18.92 48.82 -14.51
C ASP A 1105 -19.11 50.06 -13.60
N ALA A 1106 -18.77 50.00 -12.30
CA ALA A 1106 -19.08 51.01 -11.30
C ALA A 1106 -17.85 51.57 -10.56
N GLU A 1107 -18.02 52.72 -9.89
CA GLU A 1107 -17.02 53.34 -9.02
C GLU A 1107 -17.27 52.91 -7.57
N GLN A 1108 -16.29 52.25 -6.93
CA GLN A 1108 -16.35 51.89 -5.51
C GLN A 1108 -16.22 53.16 -4.65
N ILE A 1109 -17.18 53.40 -3.75
CA ILE A 1109 -17.23 54.58 -2.88
C ILE A 1109 -16.56 54.29 -1.54
N ASP A 1110 -17.06 53.27 -0.84
CA ASP A 1110 -16.60 52.87 0.50
C ASP A 1110 -17.01 51.43 0.79
N GLY A 1111 -16.05 50.59 1.19
CA GLY A 1111 -16.24 49.17 1.42
C GLY A 1111 -17.01 48.46 0.29
N ASN A 1112 -18.17 47.91 0.64
CA ASN A 1112 -19.03 47.15 -0.27
C ASN A 1112 -20.00 48.03 -1.10
N ASN A 1113 -19.87 49.36 -1.04
CA ASN A 1113 -20.78 50.30 -1.69
C ASN A 1113 -20.19 50.88 -2.98
N TYR A 1114 -20.92 50.74 -4.09
CA TYR A 1114 -20.53 51.21 -5.43
C TYR A 1114 -21.55 52.21 -5.99
N ALA A 1115 -21.18 52.97 -7.02
CA ALA A 1115 -22.12 53.78 -7.78
C ALA A 1115 -21.81 53.87 -9.28
N ILE A 1116 -22.87 54.07 -10.08
CA ILE A 1116 -22.78 54.44 -11.49
C ILE A 1116 -23.27 55.89 -11.64
N TYR A 1117 -22.36 56.78 -12.06
CA TYR A 1117 -22.65 58.21 -12.18
C TYR A 1117 -23.12 58.62 -13.58
N TYR A 1118 -24.43 58.87 -13.71
CA TYR A 1118 -25.02 59.39 -14.94
C TYR A 1118 -24.96 60.93 -14.99
N ARG A 1119 -24.45 61.47 -16.12
CA ARG A 1119 -24.36 62.92 -16.42
C ARG A 1119 -25.65 63.54 -16.95
N GLN A 1120 -26.64 62.72 -17.29
CA GLN A 1120 -28.01 63.08 -17.66
C GLN A 1120 -28.95 62.16 -16.87
N ARG A 1121 -30.27 62.42 -16.85
CA ARG A 1121 -31.20 61.48 -16.18
C ARG A 1121 -31.04 60.07 -16.78
N PRO A 1122 -30.89 59.01 -15.96
CA PRO A 1122 -30.72 57.65 -16.47
C PRO A 1122 -31.89 57.21 -17.36
N ASN A 1123 -31.62 56.32 -18.33
CA ASN A 1123 -32.70 55.73 -19.13
C ASN A 1123 -33.49 54.73 -18.27
N THR A 1124 -34.77 55.00 -18.04
CA THR A 1124 -35.66 54.14 -17.25
C THR A 1124 -36.16 52.92 -18.02
N ASP A 1125 -35.92 52.80 -19.33
CA ASP A 1125 -36.43 51.68 -20.13
C ASP A 1125 -35.67 50.38 -19.83
N SER A 1126 -34.35 50.44 -19.60
CA SER A 1126 -33.51 49.31 -19.21
C SER A 1126 -32.29 49.75 -18.38
N LEU A 1127 -31.91 48.93 -17.41
CA LEU A 1127 -30.68 49.08 -16.62
C LEU A 1127 -29.85 47.80 -16.75
N THR A 1128 -28.63 47.90 -17.28
CA THR A 1128 -27.67 46.79 -17.29
C THR A 1128 -26.64 47.01 -16.20
N ILE A 1129 -26.41 45.98 -15.39
CA ILE A 1129 -25.36 45.93 -14.37
C ILE A 1129 -24.40 44.78 -14.69
N LYS A 1130 -23.09 45.04 -14.62
CA LYS A 1130 -22.07 43.98 -14.60
C LYS A 1130 -21.59 43.74 -13.19
N TYR A 1131 -21.40 42.48 -12.85
CA TYR A 1131 -20.87 42.07 -11.56
C TYR A 1131 -20.06 40.78 -11.67
N THR A 1132 -19.12 40.61 -10.74
CA THR A 1132 -18.42 39.35 -10.51
C THR A 1132 -18.60 39.01 -9.04
N VAL A 1133 -18.92 37.74 -8.74
CA VAL A 1133 -18.84 37.20 -7.37
C VAL A 1133 -17.54 36.40 -7.30
N THR A 1134 -16.65 36.73 -6.37
CA THR A 1134 -15.42 35.99 -6.12
C THR A 1134 -15.41 35.43 -4.71
N ASP A 1135 -14.75 34.32 -4.54
CA ASP A 1135 -14.48 33.74 -3.23
C ASP A 1135 -13.03 33.24 -3.23
N ALA A 1136 -12.34 33.32 -2.10
CA ALA A 1136 -11.05 32.65 -1.95
C ALA A 1136 -11.24 31.13 -1.87
N ASP A 1137 -12.40 30.70 -1.35
CA ASP A 1137 -12.73 29.31 -1.02
C ASP A 1137 -13.51 28.63 -2.16
N ILE A 1138 -13.50 29.19 -3.37
CA ILE A 1138 -14.12 28.60 -4.57
C ILE A 1138 -13.26 28.86 -5.82
N ILE A 1139 -12.90 27.81 -6.57
CA ILE A 1139 -12.14 27.94 -7.83
C ILE A 1139 -12.97 28.68 -8.89
N SER A 1140 -12.38 29.74 -9.46
CA SER A 1140 -13.01 30.56 -10.47
C SER A 1140 -13.36 29.78 -11.75
N ASN A 1141 -14.58 29.99 -12.25
CA ASN A 1141 -15.20 29.30 -13.39
C ASN A 1141 -15.36 27.77 -13.24
N ALA A 1142 -15.12 27.20 -12.06
CA ALA A 1142 -15.30 25.76 -11.78
C ALA A 1142 -16.32 25.47 -10.67
N GLY A 1143 -16.26 26.22 -9.55
CA GLY A 1143 -17.24 26.13 -8.47
C GLY A 1143 -18.26 27.28 -8.48
N GLN A 1144 -19.42 27.06 -7.86
CA GLN A 1144 -20.45 28.09 -7.63
C GLN A 1144 -20.60 28.38 -6.14
N VAL A 1145 -20.95 29.62 -5.77
CA VAL A 1145 -21.48 29.89 -4.43
C VAL A 1145 -22.81 29.15 -4.27
N LYS A 1146 -23.07 28.64 -3.06
CA LYS A 1146 -24.30 27.89 -2.70
C LYS A 1146 -25.60 28.68 -2.84
N GLU A 1147 -25.56 30.00 -2.74
CA GLU A 1147 -26.70 30.89 -2.97
C GLU A 1147 -26.24 32.28 -3.40
N SER A 1148 -27.02 32.95 -4.25
CA SER A 1148 -26.91 34.41 -4.42
C SER A 1148 -28.25 35.00 -4.86
N TYR A 1149 -28.55 36.23 -4.47
CA TYR A 1149 -29.80 36.91 -4.83
C TYR A 1149 -29.62 38.43 -5.02
N LEU A 1150 -30.46 39.01 -5.88
CA LEU A 1150 -30.57 40.44 -6.10
C LEU A 1150 -31.65 41.02 -5.18
N TYR A 1151 -31.40 42.18 -4.58
CA TYR A 1151 -32.36 42.94 -3.77
C TYR A 1151 -32.41 44.42 -4.15
N TRP A 1152 -33.49 45.08 -3.76
CA TRP A 1152 -33.63 46.53 -3.72
C TRP A 1152 -33.51 46.98 -2.26
N ASP A 1153 -32.41 47.69 -1.97
CA ASP A 1153 -32.14 48.46 -0.75
C ASP A 1153 -33.07 49.69 -0.69
N ARG A 1154 -33.89 49.76 0.37
CA ARG A 1154 -35.00 50.72 0.49
C ARG A 1154 -34.75 51.87 1.45
N ASP A 1155 -33.96 51.68 2.51
CA ASP A 1155 -33.63 52.75 3.45
C ASP A 1155 -32.26 53.38 3.18
N GLY A 1156 -31.39 52.69 2.45
CA GLY A 1156 -30.08 53.16 1.99
C GLY A 1156 -28.92 52.77 2.90
N ASP A 1157 -29.06 51.76 3.78
CA ASP A 1157 -27.98 51.32 4.66
C ASP A 1157 -26.88 50.46 3.97
N GLY A 1158 -27.17 49.94 2.77
CA GLY A 1158 -26.25 49.16 1.93
C GLY A 1158 -26.23 47.65 2.21
N VAL A 1159 -26.99 47.16 3.19
CA VAL A 1159 -27.13 45.75 3.59
C VAL A 1159 -28.51 45.23 3.16
N TYR A 1160 -28.80 43.93 3.30
CA TYR A 1160 -30.15 43.39 3.12
C TYR A 1160 -30.80 43.09 4.48
N THR A 1161 -31.82 43.87 4.84
CA THR A 1161 -32.63 43.70 6.05
C THR A 1161 -34.00 43.10 5.71
N GLU A 1162 -34.25 41.86 6.15
CA GLU A 1162 -35.52 41.17 5.88
C GLU A 1162 -36.72 41.93 6.48
N GLY A 1163 -37.71 42.23 5.64
CA GLY A 1163 -38.93 42.96 6.01
C GLY A 1163 -38.85 44.48 5.78
N THR A 1164 -37.64 45.06 5.75
CA THR A 1164 -37.41 46.44 5.27
C THR A 1164 -37.24 46.43 3.75
N ASP A 1165 -36.30 45.61 3.27
CA ASP A 1165 -35.90 45.55 1.87
C ASP A 1165 -36.71 44.57 1.04
N LEU A 1166 -36.53 44.66 -0.28
CA LEU A 1166 -37.21 43.79 -1.24
C LEU A 1166 -36.20 42.90 -1.97
N ARG A 1167 -36.11 41.62 -1.60
CA ARG A 1167 -35.43 40.61 -2.43
C ARG A 1167 -36.16 40.54 -3.77
N ILE A 1168 -35.48 40.90 -4.86
CA ILE A 1168 -36.00 40.87 -6.22
C ILE A 1168 -36.06 39.42 -6.69
N GLY A 1169 -35.01 38.62 -6.49
CA GLY A 1169 -35.02 37.19 -6.80
C GLY A 1169 -33.64 36.53 -6.67
N TYR A 1170 -33.64 35.20 -6.68
CA TYR A 1170 -32.45 34.36 -6.63
C TYR A 1170 -31.75 34.33 -8.00
N LEU A 1171 -30.43 34.18 -8.01
CA LEU A 1171 -29.62 34.07 -9.22
C LEU A 1171 -29.30 32.59 -9.50
N ASP A 1172 -29.33 32.20 -10.77
CA ASP A 1172 -28.83 30.91 -11.24
C ASP A 1172 -27.35 30.96 -11.66
N ARG A 1173 -26.80 29.80 -12.04
CA ARG A 1173 -25.40 29.65 -12.49
C ARG A 1173 -25.02 30.53 -13.69
N ASP A 1174 -25.99 31.04 -14.45
CA ASP A 1174 -25.82 31.89 -15.62
C ASP A 1174 -26.21 33.36 -15.35
N GLY A 1175 -26.54 33.70 -14.09
CA GLY A 1175 -26.85 35.05 -13.62
C GLY A 1175 -28.30 35.49 -13.86
N ASN A 1176 -29.19 34.57 -14.23
CA ASN A 1176 -30.61 34.84 -14.46
C ASN A 1176 -31.39 34.89 -13.14
N VAL A 1177 -32.43 35.73 -13.07
CA VAL A 1177 -33.22 35.96 -11.84
C VAL A 1177 -34.48 35.08 -11.79
N PHE A 1178 -34.67 34.37 -10.67
CA PHE A 1178 -35.80 33.49 -10.39
C PHE A 1178 -36.55 33.88 -9.09
N THR A 1179 -37.85 33.58 -9.04
CA THR A 1179 -38.70 33.82 -7.85
C THR A 1179 -38.34 32.93 -6.66
N GLU A 1180 -38.18 31.63 -6.90
CA GLU A 1180 -38.02 30.60 -5.89
C GLU A 1180 -36.54 30.21 -5.73
N LYS A 1181 -36.18 29.71 -4.54
CA LYS A 1181 -34.81 29.26 -4.27
C LYS A 1181 -34.53 28.00 -5.09
N LEU A 1182 -33.61 28.11 -6.04
CA LEU A 1182 -33.16 27.01 -6.88
C LEU A 1182 -32.44 25.95 -6.05
N SER A 1183 -32.65 24.67 -6.36
CA SER A 1183 -32.00 23.53 -5.67
C SER A 1183 -30.47 23.58 -5.74
N ASN A 1184 -29.94 24.11 -6.85
CA ASN A 1184 -28.52 24.37 -7.08
C ASN A 1184 -28.33 25.86 -7.43
N GLY A 1185 -28.90 26.76 -6.60
CA GLY A 1185 -28.84 28.21 -6.81
C GLY A 1185 -27.45 28.80 -6.58
N GLY A 1186 -27.27 30.04 -7.01
CA GLY A 1186 -25.99 30.75 -6.94
C GLY A 1186 -25.19 30.76 -8.25
N VAL A 1187 -24.23 31.68 -8.32
CA VAL A 1187 -23.39 31.96 -9.50
C VAL A 1187 -22.01 31.30 -9.41
N TYR A 1188 -21.35 31.07 -10.56
CA TYR A 1188 -19.96 30.61 -10.59
C TYR A 1188 -19.02 31.70 -10.03
N CYS A 1189 -18.08 31.29 -9.17
CA CYS A 1189 -17.02 32.16 -8.69
C CYS A 1189 -16.18 32.70 -9.87
N GLY A 1190 -15.78 33.97 -9.82
CA GLY A 1190 -14.87 34.60 -10.78
C GLY A 1190 -15.39 34.75 -12.20
N ARG A 1191 -16.64 34.36 -12.48
CA ARG A 1191 -17.29 34.56 -13.77
C ARG A 1191 -17.90 35.97 -13.82
N LEU A 1192 -17.60 36.71 -14.88
CA LEU A 1192 -18.21 38.01 -15.15
C LEU A 1192 -19.66 37.83 -15.64
N TYR A 1193 -20.61 38.44 -14.95
CA TYR A 1193 -22.03 38.47 -15.29
C TYR A 1193 -22.49 39.83 -15.81
N SER A 1194 -23.57 39.83 -16.58
CA SER A 1194 -24.15 41.04 -17.18
C SER A 1194 -25.68 40.93 -17.18
N LEU A 1195 -26.32 41.44 -16.14
CA LEU A 1195 -27.77 41.36 -15.93
C LEU A 1195 -28.46 42.64 -16.42
N THR A 1196 -29.44 42.49 -17.32
CA THR A 1196 -30.26 43.61 -17.81
C THR A 1196 -31.66 43.55 -17.19
N LEU A 1197 -31.96 44.53 -16.34
CA LEU A 1197 -33.26 44.72 -15.73
C LEU A 1197 -34.23 45.41 -16.71
N TRP A 1198 -35.50 45.00 -16.60
CA TRP A 1198 -36.67 45.60 -17.26
C TRP A 1198 -36.75 45.48 -18.79
N ASP A 1199 -35.86 44.70 -19.44
CA ASP A 1199 -36.04 44.28 -20.84
C ASP A 1199 -37.36 43.51 -21.02
N THR A 1200 -37.91 43.60 -22.22
CA THR A 1200 -39.10 42.92 -22.77
C THR A 1200 -39.12 41.38 -22.62
N ARG A 1201 -38.03 40.76 -22.18
CA ARG A 1201 -37.93 39.32 -21.87
C ARG A 1201 -38.10 38.98 -20.38
N GLY A 1202 -38.14 39.99 -19.50
CA GLY A 1202 -38.66 39.91 -18.14
C GLY A 1202 -37.75 39.27 -17.10
N VAL A 1203 -37.31 40.07 -16.11
CA VAL A 1203 -37.00 39.56 -14.77
C VAL A 1203 -38.33 39.21 -14.10
N CYS A 1204 -38.78 37.97 -14.28
CA CYS A 1204 -40.09 37.50 -13.82
C CYS A 1204 -40.03 36.98 -12.38
N SER A 1205 -40.09 37.89 -11.41
CA SER A 1205 -40.30 37.54 -10.00
C SER A 1205 -41.68 37.98 -9.49
N SER A 1206 -42.26 37.23 -8.55
CA SER A 1206 -43.53 37.60 -7.89
C SER A 1206 -43.45 38.91 -7.11
N ASN A 1207 -42.24 39.32 -6.72
CA ASN A 1207 -42.01 40.46 -5.85
C ASN A 1207 -41.93 41.78 -6.65
N MET A 1208 -41.64 41.71 -7.96
CA MET A 1208 -41.50 42.87 -8.84
C MET A 1208 -42.84 43.21 -9.51
N THR A 1209 -43.80 43.69 -8.71
CA THR A 1209 -45.12 44.14 -9.21
C THR A 1209 -45.01 45.38 -10.11
N ALA A 1210 -46.08 45.70 -10.85
CA ALA A 1210 -46.11 46.90 -11.70
C ALA A 1210 -45.91 48.21 -10.92
N ASP A 1211 -46.40 48.28 -9.68
CA ASP A 1211 -46.23 49.44 -8.80
C ASP A 1211 -44.78 49.56 -8.30
N VAL A 1212 -44.20 48.45 -7.82
CA VAL A 1212 -42.77 48.36 -7.42
C VAL A 1212 -41.85 48.73 -8.59
N LEU A 1213 -42.11 48.19 -9.78
CA LEU A 1213 -41.37 48.50 -11.00
C LEU A 1213 -41.45 50.00 -11.37
N SER A 1214 -42.61 50.62 -11.16
CA SER A 1214 -42.82 52.05 -11.41
C SER A 1214 -42.07 52.91 -10.39
N GLU A 1215 -42.07 52.52 -9.11
CA GLU A 1215 -41.33 53.20 -8.05
C GLU A 1215 -39.81 53.11 -8.27
N MET A 1216 -39.29 51.91 -8.57
CA MET A 1216 -37.87 51.72 -8.89
C MET A 1216 -37.42 52.54 -10.10
N LYS A 1217 -38.28 52.68 -11.13
CA LYS A 1217 -38.01 53.54 -12.29
C LYS A 1217 -37.99 55.03 -11.94
N ASP A 1218 -38.86 55.52 -11.05
CA ASP A 1218 -38.79 56.92 -10.57
C ASP A 1218 -37.55 57.16 -9.71
N LYS A 1219 -37.22 56.25 -8.78
CA LYS A 1219 -35.98 56.28 -7.98
C LYS A 1219 -34.75 56.35 -8.91
N MET A 1220 -34.72 55.56 -9.98
CA MET A 1220 -33.65 55.63 -10.99
C MET A 1220 -33.65 56.95 -11.76
N ALA A 1221 -34.81 57.45 -12.21
CA ALA A 1221 -34.91 58.74 -12.91
C ALA A 1221 -34.46 59.94 -12.06
N ASN A 1222 -34.57 59.83 -10.74
CA ASN A 1222 -34.16 60.83 -9.76
C ASN A 1222 -32.75 60.59 -9.19
N GLY A 1223 -32.11 59.47 -9.52
CA GLY A 1223 -30.73 59.16 -9.11
C GLY A 1223 -30.59 58.65 -7.67
N THR A 1224 -31.61 57.97 -7.16
CA THR A 1224 -31.74 57.50 -5.76
C THR A 1224 -32.20 56.05 -5.65
N LEU A 1225 -31.98 55.24 -6.69
CA LEU A 1225 -32.16 53.78 -6.63
C LEU A 1225 -30.84 53.14 -6.17
N THR A 1226 -30.86 52.45 -5.04
CA THR A 1226 -29.79 51.51 -4.65
C THR A 1226 -30.25 50.09 -4.95
N LEU A 1227 -29.42 49.28 -5.57
CA LEU A 1227 -29.61 47.83 -5.73
C LEU A 1227 -28.53 47.11 -4.95
N GLY A 1228 -28.74 45.85 -4.60
CA GLY A 1228 -27.68 45.04 -4.01
C GLY A 1228 -27.72 43.59 -4.48
N ILE A 1229 -26.56 42.94 -4.40
CA ILE A 1229 -26.41 41.49 -4.61
C ILE A 1229 -25.82 40.92 -3.34
N VAL A 1230 -26.44 39.85 -2.83
CA VAL A 1230 -25.91 39.00 -1.75
C VAL A 1230 -25.44 37.69 -2.35
N ALA A 1231 -24.32 37.16 -1.87
CA ALA A 1231 -23.82 35.82 -2.12
C ALA A 1231 -23.57 35.12 -0.78
N ILE A 1232 -23.88 33.82 -0.70
CA ILE A 1232 -23.75 33.01 0.52
C ILE A 1232 -23.13 31.66 0.13
N ASP A 1233 -22.11 31.26 0.87
CA ASP A 1233 -21.36 30.02 0.66
C ASP A 1233 -21.94 28.79 1.39
N GLY A 1234 -21.27 27.64 1.22
CA GLY A 1234 -21.42 26.39 1.95
C GLY A 1234 -21.58 26.54 3.47
N SER A 1235 -20.67 27.29 4.09
CA SER A 1235 -20.54 27.51 5.53
C SER A 1235 -21.53 28.55 6.10
N LYS A 1236 -22.27 29.23 5.21
CA LYS A 1236 -23.22 30.33 5.43
C LYS A 1236 -22.58 31.72 5.63
N ALA A 1237 -21.30 31.92 5.32
CA ALA A 1237 -20.74 33.27 5.37
C ALA A 1237 -21.30 34.12 4.21
N ILE A 1238 -21.45 35.43 4.44
CA ILE A 1238 -22.28 36.30 3.61
C ILE A 1238 -21.42 37.39 2.97
N GLY A 1239 -21.32 37.35 1.65
CA GLY A 1239 -20.83 38.45 0.82
C GLY A 1239 -21.97 39.32 0.33
N TYR A 1240 -21.75 40.62 0.21
CA TYR A 1240 -22.72 41.52 -0.42
C TYR A 1240 -22.04 42.73 -1.05
N ALA A 1241 -22.70 43.37 -2.01
CA ALA A 1241 -22.36 44.72 -2.45
C ALA A 1241 -23.59 45.51 -2.88
N SER A 1242 -23.62 46.79 -2.52
CA SER A 1242 -24.64 47.76 -2.92
C SER A 1242 -24.18 48.57 -4.14
N LEU A 1243 -25.14 49.06 -4.93
CA LEU A 1243 -24.93 49.80 -6.16
C LEU A 1243 -25.94 50.95 -6.27
N GLN A 1244 -25.48 52.17 -6.02
CA GLN A 1244 -26.29 53.37 -6.19
C GLN A 1244 -26.28 53.85 -7.65
N ILE A 1245 -27.46 53.94 -8.26
CA ILE A 1245 -27.65 54.55 -9.57
C ILE A 1245 -27.82 56.06 -9.38
N ALA A 1246 -26.71 56.79 -9.45
CA ALA A 1246 -26.61 58.19 -9.05
C ALA A 1246 -26.67 59.16 -10.24
N TYR A 1247 -27.47 60.23 -10.11
CA TYR A 1247 -27.57 61.30 -11.10
C TYR A 1247 -26.82 62.55 -10.62
N ARG A 1248 -25.74 62.93 -11.32
CA ARG A 1248 -24.94 64.12 -11.01
C ARG A 1248 -25.05 65.16 -12.15
N PRO A 1249 -26.03 66.08 -12.11
CA PRO A 1249 -26.13 67.18 -13.07
C PRO A 1249 -24.96 68.16 -12.94
N LEU A 1250 -24.61 68.77 -14.07
CA LEU A 1250 -23.36 69.49 -14.37
C LEU A 1250 -22.99 70.75 -13.54
N PHE A 1251 -23.69 71.05 -12.43
CA PHE A 1251 -23.56 72.33 -11.71
C PHE A 1251 -23.48 72.27 -10.18
N ASN A 1252 -23.42 71.09 -9.54
CA ASN A 1252 -23.08 70.98 -8.12
C ASN A 1252 -21.61 70.55 -7.95
N LEU A 1253 -20.74 71.53 -7.69
CA LEU A 1253 -19.40 71.36 -7.13
C LEU A 1253 -19.32 72.21 -5.86
N ASN A 1254 -19.48 71.54 -4.71
CA ASN A 1254 -19.18 71.97 -3.34
C ASN A 1254 -19.13 70.72 -2.47
#